data_AF-A0AAD3MQN6-F1
#
_entry.id   AF-A0AAD3MQN6-F1
#
_cell.length_a   1.000
_cell.length_b   1.000
_cell.length_c   1.000
_cell.angle_alpha   90.00
_cell.angle_beta   90.00
_cell.angle_gamma   90.00
#
_symmetry.space_group_name_H-M   'P 1'
#
loop_
_entity.id
_entity.type
_entity.pdbx_description
1 polymer ?
#
loop_
_entity_poly.entity_id
_entity_poly.type
_entity_poly.pdbx_seq_one_letter_code
_entity_poly.pdbx_strand_id
1 'polypeptide(L)'
;MILSFSTQLYPSEFPGQDPQDCPRDITKDDALKTGCLNAEHPDSYGHYREAFITQTKHHWWWKLHFVWERVGIMHGYSGFAVFLEEDNYILPDFFHFYKAMIEFRKSSCPDCDMLALGNHNDLTDFTRLSNKVLTTGWMSTKHNIGMGISREVYYKLMGCSKEFCTYDDYNWDWTLQHLSGTCIPKPLKVLVAQGSRVLHTGDCGLHQKENCRPEWASKRVDEGLQMAKDALFPPSLALNDLQRRNDRCVRIHRMAHWFHRNPLKATAPVSFNFYGVAGSPAANKICNDLRTTRARLLEMFTDVTCNPEILKNATDAYFSLLQGFIASLDGTTQENKMRFIQNFKWTDTLQGNTPSAQQDAVFELVSMAFNVALWYTKFASRLAGKENITEPEAKDVHRSLKVAAGIFKNLKEIHIPRLITPAEKGRDLEPRVIDAYIIQCQAEAQEVTIARAIELKHNATLIAALAFETANFYQKADHTLNTLEPECSSKWRKYLQLKQHFYMAYAYCYHGQTLLAGDKCGEAIRSLQEAEKCYSRAEALCKEYRQTKGPGTTAKPSEQLFFLKLGSLIKNTLEKCQRENGFIYFHKVPAEAPQLELKASYGLAEPIPFELPPLSEQCTAEVYATFDLTKGAKNDKAKPKDEEVKPVKEPDLKPQRDTGCVIS
;
A
#
# COMPACT_ATOMS: atom_id res chain seq x y z
N MET A 1 32.22 -25.86 -28.44
CA MET A 1 30.89 -26.35 -28.85
C MET A 1 30.19 -25.15 -29.48
N ILE A 2 30.16 -25.08 -30.81
CA ILE A 2 29.66 -23.88 -31.52
C ILE A 2 28.13 -23.98 -31.58
N LEU A 3 27.43 -22.93 -31.16
CA LEU A 3 25.99 -22.78 -31.31
C LEU A 3 25.66 -22.91 -32.79
N SER A 4 24.95 -23.98 -33.19
CA SER A 4 24.64 -24.26 -34.60
C SER A 4 23.65 -23.28 -35.23
N PHE A 5 23.14 -22.30 -34.47
CA PHE A 5 22.26 -21.21 -34.91
C PHE A 5 22.64 -19.92 -34.16
N SER A 6 23.75 -19.29 -34.55
CA SER A 6 24.24 -18.03 -33.97
C SER A 6 24.39 -16.96 -35.04
N THR A 7 24.35 -15.67 -34.65
CA THR A 7 24.54 -14.55 -35.59
C THR A 7 25.90 -14.58 -36.29
N GLN A 8 26.92 -15.19 -35.68
CA GLN A 8 28.24 -15.38 -36.29
C GLN A 8 28.24 -16.40 -37.44
N LEU A 9 27.31 -17.36 -37.44
CA LEU A 9 27.18 -18.39 -38.47
C LEU A 9 26.09 -18.05 -39.49
N TYR A 10 25.07 -17.33 -39.05
CA TYR A 10 23.90 -16.90 -39.81
C TYR A 10 23.81 -15.37 -39.74
N PRO A 11 24.76 -14.61 -40.34
CA PRO A 11 24.80 -13.15 -40.17
C PRO A 11 23.66 -12.44 -40.92
N SER A 12 23.13 -13.05 -41.98
CA SER A 12 22.17 -12.46 -42.91
C SER A 12 20.86 -13.25 -43.01
N GLU A 13 20.59 -14.14 -42.05
CA GLU A 13 19.34 -14.88 -41.95
C GLU A 13 19.10 -15.22 -40.47
N PHE A 14 17.88 -15.58 -40.08
CA PHE A 14 17.57 -15.90 -38.68
C PHE A 14 18.49 -17.02 -38.14
N PRO A 15 19.13 -16.87 -36.95
CA PRO A 15 18.86 -15.86 -35.91
C PRO A 15 19.76 -14.61 -35.95
N GLY A 16 20.48 -14.33 -37.06
CA GLY A 16 21.07 -13.02 -37.36
C GLY A 16 20.09 -12.03 -37.97
N GLN A 17 20.61 -10.89 -38.41
CA GLN A 17 19.82 -9.82 -38.98
C GLN A 17 19.58 -10.11 -40.47
N ASP A 18 18.35 -10.48 -40.83
CA ASP A 18 18.02 -10.69 -42.24
C ASP A 18 17.98 -9.32 -42.96
N PRO A 19 18.54 -9.17 -44.17
CA PRO A 19 18.41 -7.94 -44.96
C PRO A 19 16.96 -7.51 -45.22
N GLN A 20 15.99 -8.44 -45.13
CA GLN A 20 14.56 -8.18 -45.28
C GLN A 20 13.83 -8.01 -43.94
N ASP A 21 14.51 -8.08 -42.79
CA ASP A 21 13.93 -7.72 -41.50
C ASP A 21 13.55 -6.22 -41.50
N CYS A 22 12.44 -5.88 -40.83
CA CYS A 22 11.98 -4.51 -40.71
C CYS A 22 12.99 -3.65 -39.93
N PRO A 23 13.23 -2.39 -40.35
CA PRO A 23 14.02 -1.45 -39.56
C PRO A 23 13.46 -1.28 -38.15
N ARG A 24 14.32 -1.15 -37.15
CA ARG A 24 13.93 -1.08 -35.72
C ARG A 24 12.75 -0.14 -35.46
N ASP A 25 12.81 1.08 -36.00
CA ASP A 25 11.92 2.19 -35.66
C ASP A 25 10.85 2.47 -36.73
N ILE A 26 10.67 1.59 -37.73
CA ILE A 26 9.61 1.76 -38.72
C ILE A 26 8.24 1.57 -38.04
N THR A 27 7.22 2.33 -38.46
CA THR A 27 5.86 2.11 -37.96
C THR A 27 5.29 0.80 -38.49
N LYS A 28 4.37 0.18 -37.74
CA LYS A 28 3.72 -1.08 -38.18
C LYS A 28 3.01 -0.93 -39.52
N ASP A 29 2.31 0.19 -39.72
CA ASP A 29 1.60 0.45 -40.97
C ASP A 29 2.55 0.55 -42.16
N ASP A 30 3.73 1.15 -41.98
CA ASP A 30 4.71 1.30 -43.04
C ASP A 30 5.54 0.02 -43.27
N ALA A 31 5.77 -0.77 -42.21
CA ALA A 31 6.35 -2.11 -42.31
C ALA A 31 5.46 -3.03 -43.17
N LEU A 32 4.15 -3.03 -42.94
CA LEU A 32 3.19 -3.80 -43.70
C LEU A 32 3.12 -3.37 -45.17
N LYS A 33 3.27 -2.07 -45.46
CA LYS A 33 3.33 -1.55 -46.85
C LYS A 33 4.63 -1.93 -47.55
N THR A 34 5.75 -1.93 -46.82
CA THR A 34 7.08 -2.25 -47.35
C THR A 34 7.27 -3.76 -47.53
N GLY A 35 6.50 -4.57 -46.79
CA GLY A 35 6.48 -6.03 -46.92
C GLY A 35 7.72 -6.71 -46.33
N CYS A 36 8.32 -6.12 -45.29
CA CYS A 36 9.45 -6.73 -44.58
C CYS A 36 9.01 -7.97 -43.75
N LEU A 37 9.92 -8.90 -43.50
CA LEU A 37 9.61 -10.27 -43.05
C LEU A 37 8.82 -10.34 -41.74
N ASN A 38 9.19 -9.52 -40.77
CA ASN A 38 8.61 -9.51 -39.44
C ASN A 38 7.58 -8.38 -39.24
N ALA A 39 7.03 -7.81 -40.31
CA ALA A 39 6.15 -6.64 -40.28
C ALA A 39 4.96 -6.77 -39.30
N GLU A 40 4.40 -7.97 -39.15
CA GLU A 40 3.28 -8.22 -38.24
C GLU A 40 3.67 -8.28 -36.75
N HIS A 41 4.96 -8.36 -36.45
CA HIS A 41 5.50 -8.70 -35.13
C HIS A 41 6.47 -7.64 -34.55
N PRO A 42 6.04 -6.37 -34.36
CA PRO A 42 6.77 -5.46 -33.50
C PRO A 42 6.64 -5.86 -32.02
N ASP A 43 7.58 -5.41 -31.19
CA ASP A 43 7.50 -5.53 -29.73
C ASP A 43 6.37 -4.67 -29.15
N SER A 44 6.14 -4.79 -27.84
CA SER A 44 5.10 -4.08 -27.08
C SER A 44 5.29 -2.57 -27.05
N TYR A 45 6.47 -2.08 -27.45
CA TYR A 45 6.82 -0.66 -27.58
C TYR A 45 6.80 -0.18 -29.04
N GLY A 46 6.52 -1.07 -30.00
CA GLY A 46 6.45 -0.76 -31.42
C GLY A 46 7.79 -0.87 -32.16
N HIS A 47 8.84 -1.43 -31.55
CA HIS A 47 10.13 -1.64 -32.22
C HIS A 47 10.26 -3.03 -32.83
N TYR A 48 11.02 -3.14 -33.91
CA TYR A 48 11.35 -4.42 -34.54
C TYR A 48 12.64 -5.02 -33.99
N ARG A 49 12.71 -6.36 -34.10
CA ARG A 49 13.79 -7.20 -33.58
C ARG A 49 15.19 -6.68 -33.92
N GLU A 50 16.02 -6.56 -32.89
CA GLU A 50 17.47 -6.37 -33.01
C GLU A 50 18.18 -7.71 -32.76
N ALA A 51 18.78 -8.29 -33.81
CA ALA A 51 19.37 -9.63 -33.74
C ALA A 51 20.48 -9.77 -32.69
N PHE A 52 21.32 -8.74 -32.52
CA PHE A 52 22.44 -8.76 -31.57
C PHE A 52 21.99 -8.78 -30.10
N ILE A 53 20.79 -8.26 -29.79
CA ILE A 53 20.21 -8.27 -28.44
C ILE A 53 19.48 -9.58 -28.18
N THR A 54 18.62 -9.98 -29.12
CA THR A 54 17.76 -11.17 -28.99
C THR A 54 18.54 -12.49 -28.98
N GLN A 55 19.75 -12.51 -29.53
CA GLN A 55 20.65 -13.66 -29.50
C GLN A 55 20.87 -14.21 -28.08
N THR A 56 20.92 -13.38 -27.05
CA THR A 56 21.20 -13.81 -25.67
C THR A 56 20.14 -14.81 -25.17
N LYS A 57 18.86 -14.50 -25.38
CA LYS A 57 17.75 -15.38 -25.00
C LYS A 57 17.71 -16.67 -25.81
N HIS A 58 17.92 -16.59 -27.12
CA HIS A 58 17.98 -17.77 -27.98
C HIS A 58 19.15 -18.69 -27.60
N HIS A 59 20.32 -18.11 -27.35
CA HIS A 59 21.51 -18.85 -26.96
C HIS A 59 21.31 -19.55 -25.62
N TRP A 60 20.71 -18.88 -24.63
CA TRP A 60 20.42 -19.51 -23.34
C TRP A 60 19.48 -20.71 -23.48
N TRP A 61 18.40 -20.57 -24.27
CA TRP A 61 17.45 -21.66 -24.51
C TRP A 61 18.09 -22.84 -25.23
N TRP A 62 18.86 -22.57 -26.28
CA TRP A 62 19.65 -23.59 -26.98
C TRP A 62 20.62 -24.28 -26.04
N LYS A 63 21.38 -23.53 -25.23
CA LYS A 63 22.37 -24.06 -24.29
C LYS A 63 21.71 -25.03 -23.33
N LEU A 64 20.56 -24.64 -22.77
CA LEU A 64 19.77 -25.47 -21.89
C LEU A 64 19.34 -26.78 -22.57
N HIS A 65 18.77 -26.71 -23.77
CA HIS A 65 18.35 -27.89 -24.53
C HIS A 65 19.53 -28.79 -24.93
N PHE A 66 20.62 -28.20 -25.42
CA PHE A 66 21.82 -28.92 -25.85
C PHE A 66 22.45 -29.70 -24.69
N VAL A 67 22.61 -29.07 -23.53
CA VAL A 67 23.18 -29.73 -22.33
C VAL A 67 22.39 -30.97 -21.95
N TRP A 68 21.06 -30.92 -21.94
CA TRP A 68 20.23 -32.05 -21.47
C TRP A 68 19.98 -33.14 -22.50
N GLU A 69 19.91 -32.78 -23.80
CA GLU A 69 19.47 -33.69 -24.87
C GLU A 69 20.59 -34.10 -25.85
N ARG A 70 21.71 -33.36 -25.91
CA ARG A 70 22.78 -33.61 -26.89
C ARG A 70 24.11 -34.03 -26.27
N VAL A 71 24.39 -33.62 -25.02
CA VAL A 71 25.61 -34.02 -24.33
C VAL A 71 25.47 -35.45 -23.80
N GLY A 72 26.19 -36.40 -24.41
CA GLY A 72 26.03 -37.83 -24.12
C GLY A 72 26.22 -38.23 -22.64
N ILE A 73 27.16 -37.59 -21.92
CA ILE A 73 27.39 -37.89 -20.49
C ILE A 73 26.22 -37.43 -19.59
N MET A 74 25.35 -36.56 -20.08
CA MET A 74 24.18 -36.11 -19.34
C MET A 74 23.04 -37.12 -19.41
N HIS A 75 23.08 -38.11 -20.32
CA HIS A 75 22.08 -39.17 -20.38
C HIS A 75 22.06 -39.99 -19.09
N GLY A 76 20.89 -40.08 -18.46
CA GLY A 76 20.73 -40.76 -17.17
C GLY A 76 21.22 -39.96 -15.94
N TYR A 77 21.86 -38.80 -16.13
CA TYR A 77 22.23 -37.92 -15.02
C TYR A 77 20.98 -37.25 -14.43
N SER A 78 20.76 -37.44 -13.13
CA SER A 78 19.62 -36.92 -12.36
C SER A 78 19.97 -35.78 -11.40
N GLY A 79 21.25 -35.37 -11.36
CA GLY A 79 21.71 -34.27 -10.53
C GLY A 79 21.42 -32.89 -11.15
N PHE A 80 22.04 -31.86 -10.57
CA PHE A 80 21.96 -30.50 -11.09
C PHE A 80 23.15 -30.21 -12.00
N ALA A 81 22.89 -29.64 -13.17
CA ALA A 81 23.90 -29.01 -14.01
C ALA A 81 23.99 -27.53 -13.62
N VAL A 82 25.20 -27.02 -13.37
CA VAL A 82 25.39 -25.60 -13.05
C VAL A 82 25.73 -24.83 -14.32
N PHE A 83 24.95 -23.79 -14.59
CA PHE A 83 25.14 -22.89 -15.70
C PHE A 83 25.96 -21.68 -15.22
N LEU A 84 27.09 -21.46 -15.89
CA LEU A 84 28.01 -20.35 -15.67
C LEU A 84 28.10 -19.51 -16.96
N GLU A 85 28.47 -18.25 -16.79
CA GLU A 85 28.77 -17.32 -17.87
C GLU A 85 30.27 -17.05 -17.96
N GLU A 86 30.72 -16.46 -19.07
CA GLU A 86 32.15 -16.28 -19.40
C GLU A 86 32.86 -15.33 -18.41
N ASP A 87 32.09 -14.46 -17.78
CA ASP A 87 32.55 -13.48 -16.79
C ASP A 87 32.31 -13.94 -15.35
N ASN A 88 32.03 -15.23 -15.13
CA ASN A 88 31.85 -15.77 -13.79
C ASN A 88 33.16 -16.31 -13.23
N TYR A 89 33.50 -15.89 -12.01
CA TYR A 89 34.61 -16.47 -11.25
C TYR A 89 34.08 -17.38 -10.14
N ILE A 90 34.60 -18.61 -10.05
CA ILE A 90 34.18 -19.60 -9.05
C ILE A 90 35.15 -19.63 -7.86
N LEU A 91 34.62 -19.62 -6.64
CA LEU A 91 35.44 -19.71 -5.42
C LEU A 91 36.03 -21.13 -5.22
N PRO A 92 37.16 -21.27 -4.51
CA PRO A 92 37.86 -22.57 -4.37
C PRO A 92 37.03 -23.69 -3.72
N ASP A 93 36.06 -23.36 -2.86
CA ASP A 93 35.18 -24.33 -2.20
C ASP A 93 33.85 -24.57 -2.93
N PHE A 94 33.69 -24.06 -4.16
CA PHE A 94 32.44 -24.11 -4.92
C PHE A 94 31.83 -25.52 -4.96
N PHE A 95 32.64 -26.54 -5.31
CA PHE A 95 32.14 -27.91 -5.42
C PHE A 95 31.75 -28.51 -4.07
N HIS A 96 32.52 -28.22 -3.01
CA HIS A 96 32.19 -28.61 -1.63
C HIS A 96 30.84 -28.02 -1.21
N PHE A 97 30.67 -26.71 -1.43
CA PHE A 97 29.43 -26.00 -1.10
C PHE A 97 28.24 -26.51 -1.92
N TYR A 98 28.43 -26.76 -3.21
CA TYR A 98 27.41 -27.38 -4.09
C TYR A 98 26.94 -28.73 -3.53
N LYS A 99 27.87 -29.62 -3.15
CA LYS A 99 27.52 -30.91 -2.55
C LYS A 99 26.75 -30.73 -1.24
N ALA A 100 27.18 -29.80 -0.40
CA ALA A 100 26.48 -29.48 0.83
C ALA A 100 25.06 -28.95 0.57
N MET A 101 24.84 -28.12 -0.46
CA MET A 101 23.52 -27.64 -0.85
C MET A 101 22.61 -28.76 -1.35
N ILE A 102 23.15 -29.73 -2.10
CA ILE A 102 22.41 -30.90 -2.58
C ILE A 102 21.94 -31.75 -1.40
N GLU A 103 22.80 -32.02 -0.42
CA GLU A 103 22.42 -32.76 0.78
C GLU A 103 21.42 -31.98 1.64
N PHE A 104 21.64 -30.68 1.83
CA PHE A 104 20.73 -29.81 2.56
C PHE A 104 19.33 -29.75 1.92
N ARG A 105 19.26 -29.72 0.59
CA ARG A 105 18.00 -29.76 -0.16
C ARG A 105 17.21 -31.02 0.16
N LYS A 106 17.85 -32.20 0.22
CA LYS A 106 17.16 -33.47 0.50
C LYS A 106 16.44 -33.45 1.85
N SER A 107 17.05 -32.89 2.89
CA SER A 107 16.48 -32.86 4.24
C SER A 107 15.57 -31.67 4.52
N SER A 108 15.88 -30.50 3.95
CA SER A 108 15.34 -29.22 4.43
C SER A 108 14.64 -28.37 3.36
N CYS A 109 14.79 -28.71 2.07
CA CYS A 109 14.01 -28.10 0.99
C CYS A 109 13.77 -29.09 -0.17
N PRO A 110 13.04 -30.20 0.06
CA PRO A 110 12.81 -31.20 -0.99
C PRO A 110 12.00 -30.65 -2.17
N ASP A 111 11.26 -29.57 -1.95
CA ASP A 111 10.46 -28.85 -2.93
C ASP A 111 11.22 -27.69 -3.62
N CYS A 112 12.50 -27.44 -3.32
CA CYS A 112 13.30 -26.47 -4.07
C CYS A 112 13.58 -27.00 -5.48
N ASP A 113 13.19 -26.26 -6.51
CA ASP A 113 13.39 -26.64 -7.91
C ASP A 113 14.82 -26.37 -8.39
N MET A 114 15.40 -25.23 -8.00
CA MET A 114 16.70 -24.73 -8.52
C MET A 114 17.69 -24.42 -7.39
N LEU A 115 18.96 -24.31 -7.77
CA LEU A 115 20.03 -23.79 -6.91
C LEU A 115 20.55 -22.46 -7.47
N ALA A 116 20.88 -21.52 -6.61
CA ALA A 116 21.66 -20.33 -6.97
C ALA A 116 22.91 -20.29 -6.11
N LEU A 117 24.07 -20.60 -6.71
CA LEU A 117 25.37 -20.62 -6.02
C LEU A 117 26.06 -19.25 -6.07
N GLY A 118 25.61 -18.36 -6.94
CA GLY A 118 26.03 -16.96 -6.99
C GLY A 118 24.91 -16.01 -6.60
N ASN A 119 25.30 -14.80 -6.24
CA ASN A 119 24.42 -13.65 -6.07
C ASN A 119 25.21 -12.36 -6.34
N HIS A 120 24.49 -11.23 -6.43
CA HIS A 120 25.05 -9.90 -6.70
C HIS A 120 25.58 -9.18 -5.45
N ASN A 121 25.68 -9.85 -4.29
CA ASN A 121 26.20 -9.22 -3.08
C ASN A 121 27.74 -9.16 -3.13
N ASP A 122 28.31 -8.15 -2.47
CA ASP A 122 29.74 -8.12 -2.22
C ASP A 122 30.19 -9.18 -1.19
N LEU A 123 31.50 -9.35 -1.06
CA LEU A 123 32.11 -10.32 -0.14
C LEU A 123 32.37 -9.77 1.26
N THR A 124 31.90 -8.56 1.60
CA THR A 124 32.20 -7.93 2.91
C THR A 124 31.67 -8.74 4.09
N ASP A 125 30.49 -9.34 3.91
CA ASP A 125 29.80 -10.17 4.90
C ASP A 125 30.04 -11.68 4.72
N PHE A 126 30.97 -12.07 3.84
CA PHE A 126 31.14 -13.47 3.43
C PHE A 126 31.39 -14.39 4.62
N THR A 127 32.28 -14.02 5.55
CA THR A 127 32.61 -14.84 6.73
C THR A 127 31.36 -15.21 7.53
N ARG A 128 30.45 -14.25 7.72
CA ARG A 128 29.19 -14.41 8.47
C ARG A 128 28.15 -15.22 7.71
N LEU A 129 28.12 -15.10 6.39
CA LEU A 129 27.13 -15.73 5.49
C LEU A 129 27.64 -17.02 4.84
N SER A 130 28.89 -17.39 5.08
CA SER A 130 29.62 -18.44 4.38
C SER A 130 28.93 -19.79 4.41
N ASN A 131 28.22 -20.10 5.51
CA ASN A 131 27.48 -21.35 5.73
C ASN A 131 25.95 -21.18 5.67
N LYS A 132 25.46 -20.01 5.24
CA LYS A 132 24.04 -19.69 5.26
C LYS A 132 23.40 -19.90 3.90
N VAL A 133 22.22 -20.52 3.91
CA VAL A 133 21.36 -20.70 2.74
C VAL A 133 19.99 -20.09 2.97
N LEU A 134 19.33 -19.70 1.89
CA LEU A 134 17.99 -19.13 1.88
C LEU A 134 17.11 -19.91 0.90
N THR A 135 15.82 -20.07 1.23
CA THR A 135 14.82 -20.57 0.28
C THR A 135 13.88 -19.45 -0.12
N THR A 136 13.77 -19.16 -1.41
CA THR A 136 12.90 -18.09 -1.92
C THR A 136 12.34 -18.46 -3.30
N GLY A 137 11.49 -17.61 -3.87
CA GLY A 137 11.04 -17.77 -5.26
C GLY A 137 12.11 -17.34 -6.26
N TRP A 138 12.02 -17.78 -7.51
CA TRP A 138 12.86 -17.24 -8.58
C TRP A 138 12.71 -15.72 -8.68
N MET A 139 13.86 -15.03 -8.81
CA MET A 139 13.99 -13.59 -8.94
C MET A 139 15.09 -13.32 -9.97
N SER A 140 14.73 -12.82 -11.15
CA SER A 140 15.68 -12.55 -12.25
C SER A 140 16.88 -11.72 -11.78
N THR A 141 16.62 -10.66 -11.01
CA THR A 141 17.65 -9.72 -10.50
C THR A 141 18.56 -10.28 -9.42
N LYS A 142 18.36 -11.51 -8.93
CA LYS A 142 19.12 -12.06 -7.80
C LYS A 142 19.71 -13.44 -8.05
N HIS A 143 19.01 -14.29 -8.78
CA HIS A 143 19.30 -15.73 -8.84
C HIS A 143 19.87 -16.17 -10.18
N ASN A 144 20.19 -15.24 -11.08
CA ASN A 144 20.70 -15.49 -12.43
C ASN A 144 22.20 -15.84 -12.49
N ILE A 145 22.91 -15.93 -11.36
CA ILE A 145 24.34 -16.28 -11.30
C ILE A 145 24.53 -17.69 -10.72
N GLY A 146 25.31 -18.52 -11.40
CA GLY A 146 25.67 -19.86 -10.89
C GLY A 146 24.47 -20.76 -10.67
N MET A 147 23.56 -20.83 -11.65
CA MET A 147 22.29 -21.53 -11.52
C MET A 147 22.45 -23.04 -11.66
N GLY A 148 22.04 -23.79 -10.65
CA GLY A 148 21.84 -25.22 -10.74
C GLY A 148 20.43 -25.54 -11.26
N ILE A 149 20.34 -26.22 -12.40
CA ILE A 149 19.09 -26.72 -12.99
C ILE A 149 19.15 -28.23 -13.04
N SER A 150 18.05 -28.92 -12.72
CA SER A 150 17.92 -30.37 -12.87
C SER A 150 17.18 -30.73 -14.17
N ARG A 151 17.27 -32.01 -14.57
CA ARG A 151 16.51 -32.54 -15.72
C ARG A 151 15.00 -32.35 -15.58
N GLU A 152 14.48 -32.43 -14.35
CA GLU A 152 13.06 -32.20 -14.05
C GLU A 152 12.65 -30.75 -14.34
N VAL A 153 13.43 -29.78 -13.88
CA VAL A 153 13.18 -28.35 -14.16
C VAL A 153 13.30 -28.08 -15.65
N TYR A 154 14.29 -28.67 -16.32
CA TYR A 154 14.42 -28.58 -17.77
C TYR A 154 13.13 -29.00 -18.50
N TYR A 155 12.55 -30.16 -18.20
CA TYR A 155 11.30 -30.59 -18.83
C TYR A 155 10.11 -29.69 -18.49
N LYS A 156 10.03 -29.15 -17.26
CA LYS A 156 9.03 -28.13 -16.92
C LYS A 156 9.16 -26.90 -17.82
N LEU A 157 10.39 -26.44 -18.07
CA LEU A 157 10.65 -25.31 -18.96
C LEU A 157 10.31 -25.64 -20.41
N MET A 158 10.71 -26.80 -20.93
CA MET A 158 10.38 -27.20 -22.31
C MET A 158 8.85 -27.30 -22.54
N GLY A 159 8.09 -27.68 -21.52
CA GLY A 159 6.62 -27.64 -21.55
C GLY A 159 6.03 -26.24 -21.74
N CYS A 160 6.80 -25.19 -21.43
CA CYS A 160 6.47 -23.78 -21.59
C CYS A 160 7.21 -23.12 -22.76
N SER A 161 7.68 -23.90 -23.74
CA SER A 161 8.50 -23.40 -24.85
C SER A 161 7.78 -22.37 -25.72
N LYS A 162 6.47 -22.52 -25.93
CA LYS A 162 5.66 -21.57 -26.68
C LYS A 162 5.63 -20.21 -25.97
N GLU A 163 5.30 -20.20 -24.68
CA GLU A 163 5.26 -19.01 -23.84
C GLU A 163 6.64 -18.36 -23.74
N PHE A 164 7.72 -19.14 -23.62
CA PHE A 164 9.08 -18.62 -23.62
C PHE A 164 9.39 -17.87 -24.93
N CYS A 165 9.01 -18.46 -26.06
CA CYS A 165 9.24 -17.92 -27.39
C CYS A 165 8.42 -16.65 -27.65
N THR A 166 7.14 -16.64 -27.28
CA THR A 166 6.23 -15.52 -27.56
C THR A 166 6.24 -14.41 -26.52
N TYR A 167 6.83 -14.64 -25.35
CA TYR A 167 6.99 -13.58 -24.35
C TYR A 167 7.95 -12.52 -24.87
N ASP A 168 7.44 -11.30 -24.96
CA ASP A 168 8.11 -10.15 -25.56
C ASP A 168 9.16 -9.55 -24.62
N ASP A 169 10.30 -10.22 -24.55
CA ASP A 169 11.47 -9.82 -23.79
C ASP A 169 12.71 -10.47 -24.42
N TYR A 170 13.80 -9.71 -24.53
CA TYR A 170 15.07 -10.19 -25.06
C TYR A 170 15.93 -10.90 -24.01
N ASN A 171 15.59 -10.77 -22.73
CA ASN A 171 16.35 -11.31 -21.61
C ASN A 171 15.73 -12.63 -21.13
N TRP A 172 16.57 -13.66 -21.03
CA TRP A 172 16.10 -15.01 -20.69
C TRP A 172 15.66 -15.12 -19.22
N ASP A 173 16.25 -14.33 -18.32
CA ASP A 173 15.99 -14.42 -16.88
C ASP A 173 14.64 -13.79 -16.48
N TRP A 174 14.26 -12.69 -17.12
CA TRP A 174 12.94 -12.07 -17.05
C TRP A 174 11.88 -12.93 -17.73
N THR A 175 12.22 -13.56 -18.85
CA THR A 175 11.33 -14.57 -19.46
C THR A 175 11.11 -15.74 -18.49
N LEU A 176 12.16 -16.22 -17.83
CA LEU A 176 12.05 -17.28 -16.80
C LEU A 176 11.22 -16.82 -15.59
N GLN A 177 11.31 -15.55 -15.20
CA GLN A 177 10.44 -14.95 -14.19
C GLN A 177 8.97 -14.98 -14.60
N HIS A 178 8.68 -14.63 -15.85
CA HIS A 178 7.33 -14.71 -16.41
C HIS A 178 6.84 -16.16 -16.36
N LEU A 179 7.60 -17.12 -16.90
CA LEU A 179 7.23 -18.53 -16.91
C LEU A 179 6.94 -19.08 -15.50
N SER A 180 7.74 -18.71 -14.52
CA SER A 180 7.52 -19.10 -13.12
C SER A 180 6.22 -18.53 -12.53
N GLY A 181 5.69 -17.43 -13.07
CA GLY A 181 4.46 -16.80 -12.60
C GLY A 181 3.20 -17.21 -13.37
N THR A 182 3.35 -17.64 -14.63
CA THR A 182 2.23 -17.81 -15.56
C THR A 182 2.07 -19.24 -16.10
N CYS A 183 3.14 -19.87 -16.59
CA CYS A 183 3.07 -21.16 -17.27
C CYS A 183 3.34 -22.34 -16.33
N ILE A 184 4.36 -22.23 -15.46
CA ILE A 184 4.76 -23.32 -14.57
C ILE A 184 3.72 -23.41 -13.42
N PRO A 185 3.08 -24.57 -13.18
CA PRO A 185 1.97 -24.69 -12.21
C PRO A 185 2.33 -24.29 -10.78
N LYS A 186 3.58 -24.47 -10.39
CA LYS A 186 4.13 -24.02 -9.11
C LYS A 186 5.31 -23.10 -9.39
N PRO A 187 5.32 -21.86 -8.86
CA PRO A 187 6.44 -20.96 -9.03
C PRO A 187 7.75 -21.60 -8.57
N LEU A 188 8.80 -21.42 -9.37
CA LEU A 188 10.11 -21.99 -9.15
C LEU A 188 10.63 -21.57 -7.78
N LYS A 189 10.94 -22.56 -6.95
CA LYS A 189 11.55 -22.34 -5.64
C LYS A 189 13.06 -22.55 -5.74
N VAL A 190 13.83 -21.61 -5.20
CA VAL A 190 15.29 -21.58 -5.32
C VAL A 190 15.93 -21.72 -3.95
N LEU A 191 16.92 -22.61 -3.84
CA LEU A 191 17.85 -22.66 -2.71
C LEU A 191 19.08 -21.81 -3.05
N VAL A 192 19.30 -20.74 -2.28
CA VAL A 192 20.25 -19.67 -2.59
C VAL A 192 21.40 -19.68 -1.58
N ALA A 193 22.63 -19.65 -2.07
CA ALA A 193 23.82 -19.38 -1.27
C ALA A 193 23.84 -17.91 -0.83
N GLN A 194 23.93 -17.64 0.48
CA GLN A 194 24.00 -16.26 0.98
C GLN A 194 25.41 -15.68 0.82
N GLY A 195 26.44 -16.46 1.16
CA GLY A 195 27.82 -16.17 0.76
C GLY A 195 28.06 -16.67 -0.68
N SER A 196 28.17 -15.74 -1.64
CA SER A 196 28.29 -16.05 -3.06
C SER A 196 29.53 -16.93 -3.35
N ARG A 197 29.34 -18.05 -4.05
CA ARG A 197 30.43 -18.92 -4.55
C ARG A 197 30.73 -18.74 -6.03
N VAL A 198 29.91 -17.95 -6.71
CA VAL A 198 30.09 -17.56 -8.11
C VAL A 198 29.99 -16.04 -8.17
N LEU A 199 31.12 -15.39 -8.44
CA LEU A 199 31.22 -13.94 -8.53
C LEU A 199 31.03 -13.51 -9.98
N HIS A 200 30.24 -12.48 -10.20
CA HIS A 200 30.15 -11.84 -11.50
C HIS A 200 31.28 -10.81 -11.64
N THR A 201 32.16 -11.04 -12.61
CA THR A 201 33.35 -10.21 -12.87
C THR A 201 33.20 -9.32 -14.10
N GLY A 202 32.06 -9.40 -14.80
CA GLY A 202 31.79 -8.64 -16.00
C GLY A 202 31.67 -7.14 -15.73
N ASP A 203 32.61 -6.38 -16.28
CA ASP A 203 32.55 -4.91 -16.41
C ASP A 203 32.23 -4.47 -17.85
N CYS A 204 32.09 -5.44 -18.77
CA CYS A 204 32.00 -5.25 -20.22
C CYS A 204 30.96 -6.19 -20.81
N GLY A 205 29.76 -5.69 -21.03
CA GLY A 205 28.66 -6.52 -21.49
C GLY A 205 27.69 -5.72 -22.35
N LEU A 206 26.57 -6.37 -22.70
CA LEU A 206 25.52 -5.78 -23.53
C LEU A 206 25.01 -4.43 -22.98
N HIS A 207 25.11 -4.22 -21.66
CA HIS A 207 24.65 -3.03 -20.94
C HIS A 207 25.76 -2.01 -20.61
N GLN A 208 27.04 -2.33 -20.85
CA GLN A 208 28.16 -1.46 -20.52
C GLN A 208 29.23 -1.53 -21.62
N LYS A 209 29.22 -0.51 -22.50
CA LYS A 209 29.99 -0.48 -23.75
C LYS A 209 31.31 0.30 -23.67
N GLU A 210 31.55 1.08 -22.61
CA GLU A 210 32.71 1.98 -22.48
C GLU A 210 33.48 1.80 -21.16
N ASN A 211 34.79 2.09 -21.16
CA ASN A 211 35.70 2.09 -20.00
C ASN A 211 35.93 0.73 -19.29
N CYS A 212 35.86 -0.33 -20.05
CA CYS A 212 36.24 -1.69 -19.69
C CYS A 212 37.67 -1.84 -19.13
N ARG A 213 37.81 -2.31 -17.88
CA ARG A 213 39.12 -2.59 -17.25
C ARG A 213 39.20 -4.00 -16.63
N PRO A 214 39.55 -5.03 -17.41
CA PRO A 214 39.67 -6.41 -16.93
C PRO A 214 40.62 -6.57 -15.72
N GLU A 215 41.66 -5.74 -15.63
CA GLU A 215 42.59 -5.73 -14.50
C GLU A 215 41.88 -5.44 -13.16
N TRP A 216 40.85 -4.61 -13.15
CA TRP A 216 40.08 -4.30 -11.93
C TRP A 216 39.17 -5.45 -11.54
N ALA A 217 38.59 -6.15 -12.52
CA ALA A 217 37.85 -7.38 -12.28
C ALA A 217 38.75 -8.43 -11.61
N SER A 218 39.97 -8.64 -12.13
CA SER A 218 40.95 -9.54 -11.51
C SER A 218 41.30 -9.10 -10.09
N LYS A 219 41.61 -7.81 -9.88
CA LYS A 219 41.95 -7.28 -8.55
C LYS A 219 40.82 -7.47 -7.53
N ARG A 220 39.56 -7.23 -7.92
CA ARG A 220 38.40 -7.45 -7.05
C ARG A 220 38.24 -8.92 -6.66
N VAL A 221 38.53 -9.83 -7.59
CA VAL A 221 38.54 -11.27 -7.31
C VAL A 221 39.64 -11.61 -6.31
N ASP A 222 40.87 -11.11 -6.50
CA ASP A 222 41.99 -11.36 -5.60
C ASP A 222 41.73 -10.84 -4.18
N GLU A 223 41.20 -9.62 -4.07
CA GLU A 223 40.77 -9.04 -2.79
C GLU A 223 39.64 -9.85 -2.14
N GLY A 224 38.65 -10.25 -2.94
CA GLY A 224 37.54 -11.09 -2.50
C GLY A 224 37.98 -12.46 -1.99
N LEU A 225 38.93 -13.10 -2.66
CA LEU A 225 39.52 -14.37 -2.24
C LEU A 225 40.26 -14.24 -0.91
N GLN A 226 41.00 -13.15 -0.72
CA GLN A 226 41.71 -12.90 0.53
C GLN A 226 40.72 -12.71 1.69
N MET A 227 39.59 -12.06 1.46
CA MET A 227 38.52 -11.89 2.46
C MET A 227 37.78 -13.21 2.77
N ALA A 228 37.57 -14.04 1.75
CA ALA A 228 36.83 -15.29 1.89
C ALA A 228 37.65 -16.43 2.53
N LYS A 229 39.00 -16.34 2.46
CA LYS A 229 39.95 -17.42 2.75
C LYS A 229 39.66 -18.22 4.02
N ASP A 230 39.36 -17.55 5.13
CA ASP A 230 39.19 -18.18 6.45
C ASP A 230 37.80 -18.80 6.66
N ALA A 231 36.86 -18.57 5.74
CA ALA A 231 35.47 -19.01 5.81
C ALA A 231 35.03 -19.92 4.65
N LEU A 232 35.98 -20.30 3.78
CA LEU A 232 35.77 -21.35 2.78
C LEU A 232 35.59 -22.72 3.45
N PHE A 233 34.92 -23.64 2.76
CA PHE A 233 34.69 -25.02 3.19
C PHE A 233 33.89 -25.15 4.50
N PRO A 234 32.69 -24.55 4.60
CA PRO A 234 31.87 -24.69 5.79
C PRO A 234 31.51 -26.16 6.06
N PRO A 235 31.53 -26.62 7.32
CA PRO A 235 31.29 -28.03 7.65
C PRO A 235 29.82 -28.45 7.51
N SER A 236 28.89 -27.50 7.62
CA SER A 236 27.44 -27.71 7.46
C SER A 236 26.74 -26.43 7.04
N LEU A 237 25.55 -26.56 6.46
CA LEU A 237 24.72 -25.42 6.03
C LEU A 237 23.59 -25.18 7.02
N ALA A 238 23.21 -23.92 7.19
CA ALA A 238 22.09 -23.50 8.01
C ALA A 238 21.17 -22.54 7.27
N LEU A 239 19.86 -22.67 7.50
CA LEU A 239 18.88 -21.70 7.00
C LEU A 239 19.11 -20.34 7.66
N ASN A 240 19.04 -19.28 6.85
CA ASN A 240 19.07 -17.92 7.34
C ASN A 240 17.69 -17.52 7.86
N ASP A 241 17.45 -17.65 9.17
CA ASP A 241 16.15 -17.38 9.82
C ASP A 241 15.68 -15.92 9.74
N LEU A 242 16.60 -14.99 9.43
CA LEU A 242 16.28 -13.56 9.29
C LEU A 242 15.29 -13.28 8.15
N GLN A 243 15.14 -14.19 7.18
CA GLN A 243 14.25 -14.01 6.03
C GLN A 243 12.96 -14.83 6.06
N ARG A 244 12.76 -15.76 7.01
CA ARG A 244 11.42 -16.35 7.24
C ARG A 244 10.39 -15.30 7.68
N ARG A 245 10.86 -14.16 8.21
CA ARG A 245 10.04 -12.95 8.46
C ARG A 245 9.80 -12.12 7.20
N ASN A 246 10.73 -12.12 6.24
CA ASN A 246 10.63 -11.33 5.02
C ASN A 246 9.94 -12.06 3.86
N ASP A 247 10.06 -13.37 3.68
CA ASP A 247 9.52 -14.07 2.50
C ASP A 247 8.01 -14.35 2.58
N ARG A 248 7.40 -14.29 3.78
CA ARG A 248 5.94 -14.09 3.90
C ARG A 248 5.52 -12.65 3.55
N CYS A 249 6.45 -11.70 3.59
CA CYS A 249 6.26 -10.28 3.32
C CYS A 249 6.55 -9.91 1.84
N VAL A 250 7.36 -10.69 1.11
CA VAL A 250 7.69 -10.40 -0.32
C VAL A 250 6.51 -10.74 -1.27
N ARG A 251 5.56 -11.58 -0.85
CA ARG A 251 4.34 -11.88 -1.63
C ARG A 251 3.19 -10.89 -1.46
N ILE A 252 3.41 -9.71 -0.85
CA ILE A 252 2.36 -8.70 -0.72
C ILE A 252 2.93 -7.33 -1.04
N HIS A 253 2.73 -6.94 -2.31
CA HIS A 253 2.97 -5.58 -2.82
C HIS A 253 2.06 -4.52 -2.18
N ARG A 254 1.41 -4.78 -1.05
CA ARG A 254 0.35 -3.90 -0.52
C ARG A 254 0.77 -3.27 0.80
N MET A 255 0.73 -1.93 0.79
CA MET A 255 1.10 -1.08 1.91
C MET A 255 0.00 -1.18 2.96
N ALA A 256 0.30 -1.78 4.12
CA ALA A 256 -0.55 -1.62 5.29
C ALA A 256 -0.48 -0.15 5.72
N HIS A 257 -1.62 0.52 5.87
CA HIS A 257 -1.68 1.89 6.37
C HIS A 257 -2.08 1.89 7.84
N TRP A 258 -1.63 2.91 8.55
CA TRP A 258 -2.07 3.16 9.92
C TRP A 258 -2.72 4.53 10.00
N PHE A 259 -3.94 4.54 10.55
CA PHE A 259 -4.72 5.74 10.77
C PHE A 259 -5.13 5.87 12.23
N HIS A 260 -4.93 7.05 12.80
CA HIS A 260 -5.42 7.37 14.14
C HIS A 260 -6.94 7.52 14.12
N ARG A 261 -7.61 7.01 15.16
CA ARG A 261 -9.06 7.13 15.33
C ARG A 261 -9.39 7.60 16.75
N ASN A 262 -10.09 8.72 16.83
CA ASN A 262 -10.82 9.12 18.03
C ASN A 262 -12.00 8.16 18.27
N PRO A 263 -12.55 8.09 19.50
CA PRO A 263 -13.67 7.19 19.81
C PRO A 263 -14.95 7.57 19.04
N LEU A 264 -15.84 6.58 18.88
CA LEU A 264 -17.23 6.79 18.46
C LEU A 264 -17.97 7.63 19.51
N LYS A 265 -18.97 8.39 19.05
CA LYS A 265 -19.89 9.10 19.92
C LYS A 265 -20.84 8.10 20.56
N ALA A 266 -21.10 8.26 21.86
CA ALA A 266 -22.11 7.53 22.60
C ALA A 266 -23.35 8.41 22.80
N THR A 267 -24.52 7.78 22.94
CA THR A 267 -25.79 8.49 23.14
C THR A 267 -26.65 7.84 24.20
N ALA A 268 -27.49 8.63 24.85
CA ALA A 268 -28.52 8.09 25.72
C ALA A 268 -29.56 7.27 24.92
N PRO A 269 -30.13 6.20 25.48
CA PRO A 269 -31.27 5.53 24.90
C PRO A 269 -32.45 6.50 24.76
N VAL A 270 -33.19 6.39 23.64
CA VAL A 270 -34.38 7.21 23.37
C VAL A 270 -35.55 6.28 23.09
N SER A 271 -36.59 6.38 23.89
CA SER A 271 -37.77 5.51 23.79
C SER A 271 -38.76 5.94 22.71
N PHE A 272 -38.71 7.21 22.28
CA PHE A 272 -39.71 7.86 21.43
C PHE A 272 -41.15 7.67 21.93
N ASN A 273 -41.34 7.50 23.25
CA ASN A 273 -42.67 7.38 23.84
C ASN A 273 -43.17 8.78 24.23
N PHE A 274 -44.06 9.34 23.42
CA PHE A 274 -44.65 10.66 23.65
C PHE A 274 -46.02 10.61 24.36
N TYR A 275 -46.37 9.47 24.96
CA TYR A 275 -47.64 9.29 25.69
C TYR A 275 -48.86 9.74 24.87
N GLY A 276 -49.68 10.64 25.39
CA GLY A 276 -50.90 11.14 24.76
C GLY A 276 -50.69 12.01 23.51
N VAL A 277 -49.44 12.35 23.15
CA VAL A 277 -49.14 13.13 21.94
C VAL A 277 -49.38 12.33 20.68
N ALA A 278 -49.01 11.04 20.65
CA ALA A 278 -49.23 10.16 19.50
C ALA A 278 -50.67 9.62 19.51
N GLY A 279 -51.61 10.41 18.98
CA GLY A 279 -53.05 10.14 19.11
C GLY A 279 -53.62 9.04 18.20
N SER A 280 -52.85 8.54 17.23
CA SER A 280 -53.31 7.54 16.25
C SER A 280 -52.43 6.26 16.25
N PRO A 281 -52.96 5.11 15.80
CA PRO A 281 -52.15 3.89 15.61
C PRO A 281 -50.97 4.11 14.66
N ALA A 282 -51.15 4.92 13.60
CA ALA A 282 -50.10 5.26 12.66
C ALA A 282 -48.97 6.11 13.29
N ALA A 283 -49.32 7.11 14.10
CA ALA A 283 -48.34 7.91 14.84
C ALA A 283 -47.54 7.06 15.85
N ASN A 284 -48.22 6.14 16.55
CA ASN A 284 -47.57 5.20 17.46
C ASN A 284 -46.64 4.23 16.71
N LYS A 285 -47.01 3.80 15.50
CA LYS A 285 -46.15 2.98 14.64
C LYS A 285 -44.87 3.73 14.27
N ILE A 286 -44.95 4.99 13.84
CA ILE A 286 -43.76 5.81 13.54
C ILE A 286 -42.82 5.90 14.75
N CYS A 287 -43.37 6.13 15.95
CA CYS A 287 -42.58 6.21 17.18
C CYS A 287 -41.86 4.89 17.50
N ASN A 288 -42.55 3.76 17.35
CA ASN A 288 -41.96 2.43 17.54
C ASN A 288 -40.89 2.12 16.48
N ASP A 289 -41.13 2.48 15.22
CA ASP A 289 -40.19 2.29 14.11
C ASP A 289 -38.96 3.18 14.30
N LEU A 290 -39.11 4.45 14.73
CA LEU A 290 -38.00 5.34 15.11
C LEU A 290 -37.13 4.74 16.21
N ARG A 291 -37.74 4.22 17.28
CA ARG A 291 -37.00 3.55 18.36
C ARG A 291 -36.22 2.35 17.83
N THR A 292 -36.87 1.51 17.03
CA THR A 292 -36.29 0.24 16.55
C THR A 292 -35.17 0.48 15.54
N THR A 293 -35.39 1.36 14.56
CA THR A 293 -34.40 1.72 13.55
C THR A 293 -33.20 2.46 14.16
N ARG A 294 -33.42 3.37 15.13
CA ARG A 294 -32.32 4.01 15.89
C ARG A 294 -31.47 2.99 16.63
N ALA A 295 -32.11 2.09 17.37
CA ALA A 295 -31.41 1.04 18.12
C ALA A 295 -30.60 0.14 17.18
N ARG A 296 -31.19 -0.24 16.04
CA ARG A 296 -30.52 -1.05 15.01
C ARG A 296 -29.30 -0.33 14.44
N LEU A 297 -29.40 0.94 14.10
CA LEU A 297 -28.25 1.72 13.59
C LEU A 297 -27.12 1.81 14.61
N LEU A 298 -27.45 2.07 15.88
CA LEU A 298 -26.46 2.12 16.97
C LEU A 298 -25.74 0.79 17.17
N GLU A 299 -26.45 -0.35 17.04
CA GLU A 299 -25.86 -1.69 17.11
C GLU A 299 -24.84 -1.92 15.97
N MET A 300 -25.14 -1.46 14.76
CA MET A 300 -24.26 -1.60 13.59
C MET A 300 -22.91 -0.90 13.75
N PHE A 301 -22.82 0.13 14.60
CA PHE A 301 -21.55 0.82 14.82
C PHE A 301 -20.49 -0.05 15.49
N THR A 302 -20.91 -1.04 16.29
CA THR A 302 -20.01 -1.96 17.00
C THR A 302 -19.97 -3.36 16.42
N ASP A 303 -20.86 -3.67 15.48
CA ASP A 303 -20.92 -4.97 14.80
C ASP A 303 -19.73 -5.13 13.83
N VAL A 304 -18.87 -6.11 14.11
CA VAL A 304 -17.69 -6.42 13.30
C VAL A 304 -18.02 -6.98 11.91
N THR A 305 -19.23 -7.52 11.73
CA THR A 305 -19.72 -8.05 10.45
C THR A 305 -20.37 -6.99 9.58
N CYS A 306 -20.62 -5.80 10.15
CA CYS A 306 -21.22 -4.68 9.42
C CYS A 306 -20.30 -4.25 8.25
N ASN A 307 -20.91 -4.07 7.09
CA ASN A 307 -20.29 -3.60 5.87
C ASN A 307 -20.98 -2.31 5.39
N PRO A 308 -20.42 -1.58 4.40
CA PRO A 308 -20.97 -0.31 3.92
C PRO A 308 -22.44 -0.36 3.49
N GLU A 309 -22.90 -1.49 2.95
CA GLU A 309 -24.26 -1.68 2.48
C GLU A 309 -25.24 -1.86 3.65
N ILE A 310 -24.88 -2.71 4.62
CA ILE A 310 -25.68 -2.93 5.85
C ILE A 310 -25.83 -1.62 6.61
N LEU A 311 -24.73 -0.87 6.78
CA LEU A 311 -24.77 0.42 7.47
C LEU A 311 -25.63 1.42 6.71
N LYS A 312 -25.50 1.50 5.38
CA LYS A 312 -26.31 2.40 4.56
C LYS A 312 -27.80 2.09 4.71
N ASN A 313 -28.20 0.82 4.64
CA ASN A 313 -29.60 0.43 4.80
C ASN A 313 -30.15 0.79 6.19
N ALA A 314 -29.37 0.58 7.25
CA ALA A 314 -29.76 0.96 8.61
C ALA A 314 -29.84 2.49 8.79
N THR A 315 -28.91 3.23 8.15
CA THR A 315 -28.87 4.69 8.14
C THR A 315 -30.09 5.26 7.41
N ASP A 316 -30.40 4.74 6.23
CA ASP A 316 -31.52 5.18 5.40
C ASP A 316 -32.87 4.91 6.11
N ALA A 317 -33.01 3.75 6.74
CA ALA A 317 -34.20 3.40 7.51
C ALA A 317 -34.45 4.36 8.68
N TYR A 318 -33.40 4.77 9.40
CA TYR A 318 -33.55 5.69 10.51
C TYR A 318 -33.76 7.15 10.04
N PHE A 319 -32.95 7.62 9.09
CA PHE A 319 -33.01 9.01 8.62
C PHE A 319 -34.26 9.31 7.80
N SER A 320 -34.81 8.35 7.06
CA SER A 320 -36.09 8.55 6.34
C SER A 320 -37.26 8.81 7.31
N LEU A 321 -37.22 8.24 8.52
CA LEU A 321 -38.21 8.48 9.58
C LEU A 321 -37.89 9.75 10.38
N LEU A 322 -36.63 9.96 10.80
CA LEU A 322 -36.23 11.13 11.60
C LEU A 322 -36.47 12.44 10.84
N GLN A 323 -36.32 12.43 9.52
CA GLN A 323 -36.65 13.58 8.68
C GLN A 323 -38.09 14.03 8.82
N GLY A 324 -39.04 13.16 9.18
CA GLY A 324 -40.42 13.57 9.45
C GLY A 324 -40.54 14.51 10.65
N PHE A 325 -39.57 14.49 11.60
CA PHE A 325 -39.53 15.45 12.70
C PHE A 325 -38.92 16.80 12.29
N ILE A 326 -38.35 16.91 11.09
CA ILE A 326 -37.55 18.05 10.67
C ILE A 326 -38.17 18.72 9.45
N ALA A 327 -38.42 17.96 8.39
CA ALA A 327 -38.90 18.43 7.11
C ALA A 327 -40.35 18.91 7.18
N SER A 328 -40.65 19.92 6.38
CA SER A 328 -42.02 20.35 6.10
C SER A 328 -42.77 19.24 5.35
N LEU A 329 -43.98 18.91 5.80
CA LEU A 329 -44.83 17.88 5.22
C LEU A 329 -46.05 18.46 4.49
N ASP A 330 -46.32 19.76 4.68
CA ASP A 330 -47.48 20.47 4.17
C ASP A 330 -47.14 21.42 3.01
N GLY A 331 -45.89 21.37 2.51
CA GLY A 331 -45.40 22.22 1.43
C GLY A 331 -45.08 23.66 1.86
N THR A 332 -45.16 23.98 3.16
CA THR A 332 -44.67 25.26 3.68
C THR A 332 -43.14 25.27 3.84
N THR A 333 -42.52 26.43 4.03
CA THR A 333 -41.09 26.54 4.36
C THR A 333 -40.80 26.35 5.85
N GLN A 334 -41.82 26.13 6.68
CA GLN A 334 -41.68 25.98 8.12
C GLN A 334 -41.33 24.53 8.48
N GLU A 335 -40.36 24.37 9.38
CA GLU A 335 -39.96 23.06 9.87
C GLU A 335 -41.06 22.42 10.72
N ASN A 336 -41.03 21.10 10.81
CA ASN A 336 -42.09 20.35 11.49
C ASN A 336 -42.20 20.73 12.98
N LYS A 337 -43.44 20.85 13.47
CA LYS A 337 -43.75 21.09 14.90
C LYS A 337 -43.09 20.07 15.85
N MET A 338 -42.73 18.90 15.35
CA MET A 338 -42.07 17.83 16.10
C MET A 338 -40.56 18.03 16.33
N ARG A 339 -39.92 19.03 15.69
CA ARG A 339 -38.45 19.24 15.78
C ARG A 339 -37.93 19.29 17.20
N PHE A 340 -38.65 19.96 18.10
CA PHE A 340 -38.23 20.21 19.48
C PHE A 340 -38.93 19.31 20.50
N ILE A 341 -39.54 18.19 20.10
CA ILE A 341 -40.28 17.34 21.05
C ILE A 341 -39.37 16.48 21.94
N GLN A 342 -38.21 16.06 21.44
CA GLN A 342 -37.35 15.07 22.07
C GLN A 342 -35.99 15.67 22.42
N ASN A 343 -35.53 15.41 23.65
CA ASN A 343 -34.17 15.73 24.08
C ASN A 343 -33.20 14.60 23.70
N PHE A 344 -32.11 14.95 23.04
CA PHE A 344 -31.06 14.01 22.63
C PHE A 344 -29.76 14.35 23.33
N LYS A 345 -29.05 13.33 23.82
CA LYS A 345 -27.81 13.48 24.59
C LYS A 345 -26.70 12.67 23.91
N TRP A 346 -25.57 13.29 23.60
CA TRP A 346 -24.43 12.70 22.88
C TRP A 346 -23.09 13.07 23.52
N THR A 347 -22.14 12.15 23.54
CA THR A 347 -20.72 12.46 23.81
C THR A 347 -20.01 12.94 22.54
N ASP A 348 -18.82 13.50 22.69
CA ASP A 348 -17.99 14.00 21.59
C ASP A 348 -16.63 13.34 21.55
N THR A 349 -16.05 13.24 20.36
CA THR A 349 -14.81 12.47 20.10
C THR A 349 -13.60 12.95 20.92
N LEU A 350 -13.55 14.23 21.27
CA LEU A 350 -12.47 14.86 22.04
C LEU A 350 -12.80 15.10 23.53
N GLN A 351 -14.08 14.97 23.92
CA GLN A 351 -14.56 15.34 25.27
C GLN A 351 -14.73 14.14 26.22
N GLY A 352 -14.24 12.96 25.81
CA GLY A 352 -14.34 11.74 26.59
C GLY A 352 -15.79 11.36 26.89
N ASN A 353 -16.13 11.23 28.17
CA ASN A 353 -17.44 10.76 28.62
C ASN A 353 -18.39 11.90 28.99
N THR A 354 -18.03 13.16 28.72
CA THR A 354 -18.86 14.33 29.05
C THR A 354 -19.88 14.57 27.93
N PRO A 355 -21.17 14.24 28.10
CA PRO A 355 -22.14 14.46 27.05
C PRO A 355 -22.58 15.93 26.96
N SER A 356 -23.14 16.30 25.81
CA SER A 356 -23.97 17.49 25.61
C SER A 356 -25.38 17.06 25.20
N ALA A 357 -26.39 17.86 25.50
CA ALA A 357 -27.78 17.57 25.17
C ALA A 357 -28.46 18.77 24.51
N GLN A 358 -29.24 18.51 23.48
CA GLN A 358 -30.13 19.51 22.88
C GLN A 358 -31.49 18.87 22.59
N GLN A 359 -32.54 19.64 22.85
CA GLN A 359 -33.91 19.29 22.53
C GLN A 359 -34.23 19.68 21.08
N ASP A 360 -33.56 19.02 20.14
CA ASP A 360 -33.62 19.34 18.71
C ASP A 360 -33.35 18.09 17.85
N ALA A 361 -34.28 17.73 16.97
CA ALA A 361 -34.14 16.61 16.05
C ALA A 361 -33.03 16.83 15.00
N VAL A 362 -32.70 18.09 14.66
CA VAL A 362 -31.54 18.40 13.81
C VAL A 362 -30.24 18.06 14.54
N PHE A 363 -30.16 18.29 15.86
CA PHE A 363 -29.01 17.89 16.68
C PHE A 363 -28.82 16.37 16.70
N GLU A 364 -29.91 15.58 16.77
CA GLU A 364 -29.84 14.13 16.61
C GLU A 364 -29.35 13.73 15.21
N LEU A 365 -29.91 14.33 14.16
CA LEU A 365 -29.54 14.04 12.77
C LEU A 365 -28.05 14.25 12.56
N VAL A 366 -27.52 15.42 12.93
CA VAL A 366 -26.09 15.73 12.75
C VAL A 366 -25.21 14.85 13.63
N SER A 367 -25.59 14.58 14.87
CA SER A 367 -24.78 13.76 15.79
C SER A 367 -24.72 12.29 15.36
N MET A 368 -25.85 11.74 14.92
CA MET A 368 -25.91 10.37 14.39
C MET A 368 -25.15 10.26 13.07
N ALA A 369 -25.35 11.19 12.13
CA ALA A 369 -24.64 11.21 10.85
C ALA A 369 -23.13 11.40 11.03
N PHE A 370 -22.70 12.20 12.01
CA PHE A 370 -21.30 12.31 12.38
C PHE A 370 -20.74 10.94 12.81
N ASN A 371 -21.52 10.17 13.58
CA ASN A 371 -21.13 8.82 14.00
C ASN A 371 -21.10 7.82 12.83
N VAL A 372 -22.02 7.95 11.86
CA VAL A 372 -21.98 7.21 10.59
C VAL A 372 -20.68 7.50 9.83
N ALA A 373 -20.27 8.76 9.73
CA ALA A 373 -19.01 9.14 9.11
C ALA A 373 -17.80 8.55 9.88
N LEU A 374 -17.80 8.64 11.22
CA LEU A 374 -16.77 8.01 12.06
C LEU A 374 -16.69 6.50 11.83
N TRP A 375 -17.83 5.81 11.69
CA TRP A 375 -17.85 4.39 11.36
C TRP A 375 -17.15 4.11 10.03
N TYR A 376 -17.41 4.89 8.98
CA TYR A 376 -16.72 4.72 7.68
C TYR A 376 -15.21 4.90 7.83
N THR A 377 -14.76 5.88 8.62
CA THR A 377 -13.31 6.04 8.88
C THR A 377 -12.72 4.84 9.64
N LYS A 378 -13.44 4.27 10.61
CA LYS A 378 -13.00 3.10 11.40
C LYS A 378 -13.01 1.82 10.57
N PHE A 379 -14.04 1.62 9.74
CA PHE A 379 -14.11 0.54 8.77
C PHE A 379 -12.90 0.58 7.82
N ALA A 380 -12.61 1.76 7.26
CA ALA A 380 -11.44 1.98 6.42
C ALA A 380 -10.13 1.68 7.17
N SER A 381 -9.97 2.18 8.40
CA SER A 381 -8.77 1.92 9.20
C SER A 381 -8.56 0.45 9.55
N ARG A 382 -9.64 -0.29 9.81
CA ARG A 382 -9.57 -1.73 10.11
C ARG A 382 -9.12 -2.53 8.90
N LEU A 383 -9.67 -2.23 7.71
CA LEU A 383 -9.25 -2.86 6.46
C LEU A 383 -7.81 -2.49 6.09
N ALA A 384 -7.45 -1.21 6.23
CA ALA A 384 -6.12 -0.70 5.90
C ALA A 384 -5.00 -1.26 6.77
N GLY A 385 -5.31 -1.68 8.00
CA GLY A 385 -4.38 -2.30 8.93
C GLY A 385 -4.13 -3.79 8.70
N LYS A 386 -4.80 -4.44 7.75
CA LYS A 386 -4.55 -5.85 7.40
C LYS A 386 -3.20 -5.99 6.70
N GLU A 387 -2.38 -6.95 7.12
CA GLU A 387 -1.10 -7.26 6.45
C GLU A 387 -1.32 -7.69 4.98
N ASN A 388 -2.46 -8.33 4.69
CA ASN A 388 -2.79 -8.92 3.40
C ASN A 388 -4.00 -8.24 2.74
N ILE A 389 -4.06 -6.92 2.73
CA ILE A 389 -5.17 -6.19 2.09
C ILE A 389 -5.31 -6.57 0.62
N THR A 390 -6.54 -6.79 0.13
CA THR A 390 -6.83 -7.06 -1.28
C THR A 390 -7.00 -5.77 -2.10
N GLU A 391 -6.89 -5.80 -3.44
CA GLU A 391 -7.18 -4.61 -4.26
C GLU A 391 -8.64 -4.12 -4.07
N PRO A 392 -9.66 -5.00 -4.05
CA PRO A 392 -11.03 -4.61 -3.70
C PRO A 392 -11.11 -3.95 -2.33
N GLU A 393 -10.46 -4.52 -1.31
CA GLU A 393 -10.45 -3.91 0.03
C GLU A 393 -9.75 -2.55 0.06
N ALA A 394 -8.67 -2.36 -0.69
CA ALA A 394 -8.02 -1.04 -0.82
C ALA A 394 -8.94 -0.02 -1.49
N LYS A 395 -9.72 -0.43 -2.50
CA LYS A 395 -10.78 0.41 -3.09
C LYS A 395 -11.87 0.75 -2.07
N ASP A 396 -12.24 -0.21 -1.21
CA ASP A 396 -13.21 0.03 -0.14
C ASP A 396 -12.70 0.98 0.93
N VAL A 397 -11.42 0.90 1.31
CA VAL A 397 -10.76 1.88 2.19
C VAL A 397 -10.86 3.27 1.58
N HIS A 398 -10.40 3.43 0.33
CA HIS A 398 -10.41 4.69 -0.38
C HIS A 398 -11.83 5.27 -0.52
N ARG A 399 -12.80 4.45 -0.93
CA ARG A 399 -14.21 4.86 -1.07
C ARG A 399 -14.81 5.26 0.27
N SER A 400 -14.59 4.49 1.33
CA SER A 400 -15.16 4.75 2.66
C SER A 400 -14.67 6.07 3.24
N LEU A 401 -13.39 6.40 3.09
CA LEU A 401 -12.83 7.68 3.53
C LEU A 401 -13.44 8.86 2.76
N LYS A 402 -13.63 8.73 1.45
CA LYS A 402 -14.28 9.76 0.63
C LYS A 402 -15.76 9.94 0.97
N VAL A 403 -16.48 8.85 1.31
CA VAL A 403 -17.86 8.92 1.82
C VAL A 403 -17.90 9.62 3.17
N ALA A 404 -17.00 9.30 4.10
CA ALA A 404 -16.92 9.97 5.40
C ALA A 404 -16.67 11.48 5.25
N ALA A 405 -15.70 11.87 4.40
CA ALA A 405 -15.43 13.28 4.08
C ALA A 405 -16.68 13.99 3.54
N GLY A 406 -17.44 13.29 2.68
CA GLY A 406 -18.68 13.76 2.10
C GLY A 406 -19.77 14.03 3.11
N ILE A 407 -19.97 13.10 4.05
CA ILE A 407 -20.93 13.24 5.14
C ILE A 407 -20.52 14.44 6.01
N PHE A 408 -19.27 14.53 6.47
CA PHE A 408 -18.82 15.66 7.30
C PHE A 408 -19.00 17.01 6.59
N LYS A 409 -18.67 17.07 5.29
CA LYS A 409 -18.84 18.28 4.48
C LYS A 409 -20.30 18.69 4.38
N ASN A 410 -21.20 17.75 4.06
CA ASN A 410 -22.64 18.00 4.01
C ASN A 410 -23.19 18.48 5.37
N LEU A 411 -22.77 17.84 6.47
CA LEU A 411 -23.16 18.26 7.81
C LEU A 411 -22.73 19.69 8.12
N LYS A 412 -21.48 20.05 7.81
CA LYS A 412 -20.94 21.39 7.99
C LYS A 412 -21.71 22.44 7.18
N GLU A 413 -21.95 22.18 5.90
CA GLU A 413 -22.47 23.18 4.96
C GLU A 413 -23.99 23.35 5.06
N ILE A 414 -24.73 22.27 5.35
CA ILE A 414 -26.20 22.26 5.25
C ILE A 414 -26.88 22.17 6.62
N HIS A 415 -26.44 21.25 7.48
CA HIS A 415 -27.23 20.88 8.67
C HIS A 415 -26.81 21.59 9.96
N ILE A 416 -25.50 21.73 10.21
CA ILE A 416 -24.98 22.44 11.40
C ILE A 416 -25.45 23.90 11.45
N PRO A 417 -25.49 24.67 10.34
CA PRO A 417 -26.00 26.05 10.37
C PRO A 417 -27.48 26.17 10.78
N ARG A 418 -28.24 25.07 10.75
CA ARG A 418 -29.65 25.04 11.16
C ARG A 418 -29.84 24.86 12.67
N LEU A 419 -28.79 24.54 13.43
CA LEU A 419 -28.86 24.39 14.88
C LEU A 419 -29.13 25.75 15.53
N ILE A 420 -30.12 25.82 16.41
CA ILE A 420 -30.44 27.04 17.16
C ILE A 420 -29.35 27.31 18.20
N THR A 421 -28.91 26.26 18.90
CA THR A 421 -27.86 26.34 19.91
C THR A 421 -26.55 25.87 19.29
N PRO A 422 -25.57 26.76 19.08
CA PRO A 422 -24.29 26.37 18.52
C PRO A 422 -23.55 25.42 19.46
N ALA A 423 -22.72 24.56 18.89
CA ALA A 423 -21.89 23.66 19.67
C ALA A 423 -20.80 24.43 20.44
N GLU A 424 -20.53 23.99 21.66
CA GLU A 424 -19.46 24.54 22.48
C GLU A 424 -18.08 24.28 21.86
N LYS A 425 -17.08 25.07 22.27
CA LYS A 425 -15.69 24.85 21.89
C LYS A 425 -15.22 23.45 22.32
N GLY A 426 -14.52 22.76 21.43
CA GLY A 426 -13.99 21.42 21.60
C GLY A 426 -14.96 20.28 21.27
N ARG A 427 -16.19 20.58 20.84
CA ARG A 427 -17.23 19.59 20.49
C ARG A 427 -17.18 19.25 18.99
N ASP A 428 -17.72 18.11 18.61
CA ASP A 428 -17.58 17.58 17.24
C ASP A 428 -18.23 18.46 16.17
N LEU A 429 -19.33 19.11 16.53
CA LEU A 429 -20.14 19.93 15.63
C LEU A 429 -19.61 21.37 15.49
N GLU A 430 -18.51 21.71 16.15
CA GLU A 430 -17.86 23.01 15.93
C GLU A 430 -17.07 23.00 14.60
N PRO A 431 -16.89 24.17 13.94
CA PRO A 431 -16.22 24.25 12.63
C PRO A 431 -14.81 23.64 12.60
N ARG A 432 -14.00 23.85 13.64
CA ARG A 432 -12.60 23.39 13.67
C ARG A 432 -12.48 21.86 13.68
N VAL A 433 -13.29 21.20 14.51
CA VAL A 433 -13.23 19.74 14.66
C VAL A 433 -13.74 19.08 13.38
N ILE A 434 -14.89 19.51 12.86
CA ILE A 434 -15.44 18.92 11.64
C ILE A 434 -14.56 19.20 10.42
N ASP A 435 -13.96 20.38 10.29
CA ASP A 435 -13.02 20.68 9.21
C ASP A 435 -11.77 19.81 9.27
N ALA A 436 -11.23 19.58 10.46
CA ALA A 436 -10.10 18.66 10.61
C ALA A 436 -10.46 17.24 10.21
N TYR A 437 -11.67 16.76 10.50
CA TYR A 437 -12.16 15.46 10.04
C TYR A 437 -12.31 15.37 8.52
N ILE A 438 -12.87 16.40 7.87
CA ILE A 438 -12.99 16.46 6.39
C ILE A 438 -11.61 16.33 5.76
N ILE A 439 -10.68 17.18 6.20
CA ILE A 439 -9.32 17.26 5.64
C ILE A 439 -8.54 15.96 5.93
N GLN A 440 -8.66 15.39 7.13
CA GLN A 440 -8.03 14.11 7.46
C GLN A 440 -8.55 12.98 6.57
N CYS A 441 -9.86 12.90 6.31
CA CYS A 441 -10.42 11.85 5.45
C CYS A 441 -9.88 11.96 4.02
N GLN A 442 -9.72 13.18 3.50
CA GLN A 442 -9.09 13.41 2.20
C GLN A 442 -7.62 12.99 2.21
N ALA A 443 -6.86 13.38 3.23
CA ALA A 443 -5.45 13.02 3.36
C ALA A 443 -5.24 11.50 3.43
N GLU A 444 -6.04 10.80 4.24
CA GLU A 444 -5.98 9.35 4.39
C GLU A 444 -6.38 8.61 3.11
N ALA A 445 -7.37 9.12 2.37
CA ALA A 445 -7.72 8.59 1.05
C ALA A 445 -6.57 8.79 0.05
N GLN A 446 -5.91 9.95 0.11
CA GLN A 446 -4.76 10.27 -0.73
C GLN A 446 -3.58 9.32 -0.48
N GLU A 447 -3.38 8.84 0.75
CA GLU A 447 -2.38 7.80 1.05
C GLU A 447 -2.59 6.53 0.22
N VAL A 448 -3.84 6.10 0.08
CA VAL A 448 -4.20 4.91 -0.71
C VAL A 448 -3.95 5.16 -2.19
N THR A 449 -4.23 6.38 -2.67
CA THR A 449 -3.91 6.77 -4.05
C THR A 449 -2.41 6.75 -4.32
N ILE A 450 -1.60 7.25 -3.40
CA ILE A 450 -0.13 7.20 -3.51
C ILE A 450 0.36 5.75 -3.58
N ALA A 451 -0.11 4.89 -2.66
CA ALA A 451 0.26 3.47 -2.65
C ALA A 451 -0.08 2.79 -3.98
N ARG A 452 -1.26 3.08 -4.54
CA ARG A 452 -1.67 2.57 -5.85
C ARG A 452 -0.84 3.14 -7.00
N ALA A 453 -0.50 4.43 -6.96
CA ALA A 453 0.34 5.06 -7.97
C ALA A 453 1.75 4.43 -8.01
N ILE A 454 2.30 4.08 -6.84
CA ILE A 454 3.57 3.35 -6.72
C ILE A 454 3.42 1.92 -7.26
N GLU A 455 2.35 1.20 -6.90
CA GLU A 455 2.08 -0.17 -7.37
C GLU A 455 1.96 -0.24 -8.90
N LEU A 456 1.29 0.74 -9.50
CA LEU A 456 1.12 0.89 -10.94
C LEU A 456 2.35 1.50 -11.64
N LYS A 457 3.45 1.75 -10.91
CA LYS A 457 4.70 2.31 -11.45
C LYS A 457 4.52 3.63 -12.21
N HIS A 458 3.64 4.51 -11.73
CA HIS A 458 3.53 5.87 -12.27
C HIS A 458 4.85 6.64 -12.10
N ASN A 459 5.00 7.72 -12.87
CA ASN A 459 6.22 8.53 -12.84
C ASN A 459 6.48 9.13 -11.43
N ALA A 460 7.77 9.30 -11.10
CA ALA A 460 8.18 9.83 -9.80
C ALA A 460 7.63 11.24 -9.56
N THR A 461 7.48 12.05 -10.62
CA THR A 461 6.94 13.41 -10.55
C THR A 461 5.51 13.45 -10.00
N LEU A 462 4.62 12.57 -10.48
CA LEU A 462 3.26 12.46 -9.97
C LEU A 462 3.25 12.00 -8.53
N ILE A 463 4.03 10.97 -8.19
CA ILE A 463 4.07 10.42 -6.83
C ILE A 463 4.57 11.49 -5.84
N ALA A 464 5.59 12.27 -6.23
CA ALA A 464 6.08 13.40 -5.45
C ALA A 464 4.99 14.47 -5.24
N ALA A 465 4.24 14.81 -6.29
CA ALA A 465 3.15 15.78 -6.21
C ALA A 465 1.99 15.30 -5.33
N LEU A 466 1.56 14.04 -5.47
CA LEU A 466 0.52 13.45 -4.62
C LEU A 466 0.96 13.43 -3.15
N ALA A 467 2.21 13.07 -2.87
CA ALA A 467 2.76 13.07 -1.52
C ALA A 467 2.85 14.48 -0.92
N PHE A 468 3.25 15.47 -1.72
CA PHE A 468 3.31 16.87 -1.30
C PHE A 468 1.92 17.40 -0.92
N GLU A 469 0.91 17.20 -1.76
CA GLU A 469 -0.47 17.59 -1.48
C GLU A 469 -1.03 16.86 -0.24
N THR A 470 -0.67 15.58 -0.06
CA THR A 470 -1.03 14.81 1.15
C THR A 470 -0.43 15.43 2.42
N ALA A 471 0.84 15.84 2.36
CA ALA A 471 1.49 16.52 3.48
C ALA A 471 0.81 17.87 3.78
N ASN A 472 0.39 18.61 2.76
CA ASN A 472 -0.34 19.87 2.90
C ASN A 472 -1.72 19.69 3.52
N PHE A 473 -2.46 18.62 3.16
CA PHE A 473 -3.72 18.30 3.84
C PHE A 473 -3.48 18.03 5.33
N TYR A 474 -2.49 17.21 5.69
CA TYR A 474 -2.18 16.96 7.10
C TYR A 474 -1.72 18.22 7.85
N GLN A 475 -0.94 19.10 7.21
CA GLN A 475 -0.56 20.39 7.76
C GLN A 475 -1.78 21.27 8.04
N LYS A 476 -2.69 21.36 7.07
CA LYS A 476 -3.91 22.15 7.17
C LYS A 476 -4.80 21.62 8.28
N ALA A 477 -4.96 20.31 8.41
CA ALA A 477 -5.70 19.70 9.51
C ALA A 477 -5.10 20.02 10.89
N ASP A 478 -3.76 19.95 11.05
CA ASP A 478 -3.10 20.33 12.32
C ASP A 478 -3.32 21.82 12.63
N HIS A 479 -3.19 22.68 11.62
CA HIS A 479 -3.40 24.12 11.78
C HIS A 479 -4.83 24.44 12.21
N THR A 480 -5.84 23.77 11.64
CA THR A 480 -7.24 23.95 12.04
C THR A 480 -7.48 23.67 13.54
N LEU A 481 -6.71 22.73 14.12
CA LEU A 481 -6.85 22.35 15.53
C LEU A 481 -5.95 23.16 16.48
N ASN A 482 -5.12 24.07 15.99
CA ASN A 482 -4.10 24.74 16.81
C ASN A 482 -4.65 25.63 17.94
N THR A 483 -5.88 26.12 17.80
CA THR A 483 -6.57 27.00 18.76
C THR A 483 -7.45 26.25 19.76
N LEU A 484 -7.55 24.92 19.62
CA LEU A 484 -8.23 24.06 20.59
C LEU A 484 -7.34 23.85 21.82
N GLU A 485 -7.97 23.48 22.93
CA GLU A 485 -7.26 23.22 24.17
C GLU A 485 -6.30 22.03 23.99
N PRO A 486 -5.04 22.14 24.47
CA PRO A 486 -4.06 21.08 24.29
C PRO A 486 -4.49 19.75 24.91
N GLU A 487 -5.25 19.77 26.00
CA GLU A 487 -5.64 18.59 26.77
C GLU A 487 -6.48 17.59 25.96
N CYS A 488 -7.35 18.09 25.08
CA CYS A 488 -8.23 17.25 24.26
C CYS A 488 -7.67 17.00 22.84
N SER A 489 -6.86 17.91 22.30
CA SER A 489 -6.42 17.88 20.90
C SER A 489 -4.98 17.40 20.66
N SER A 490 -4.11 17.42 21.68
CA SER A 490 -2.65 17.20 21.47
C SER A 490 -2.31 15.88 20.80
N LYS A 491 -2.93 14.77 21.22
CA LYS A 491 -2.61 13.45 20.66
C LYS A 491 -2.99 13.36 19.18
N TRP A 492 -4.15 13.91 18.82
CA TRP A 492 -4.60 13.96 17.44
C TRP A 492 -3.68 14.84 16.59
N ARG A 493 -3.30 16.02 17.10
CA ARG A 493 -2.33 16.91 16.44
C ARG A 493 -0.97 16.25 16.24
N LYS A 494 -0.46 15.47 17.20
CA LYS A 494 0.79 14.71 17.02
C LYS A 494 0.70 13.70 15.89
N TYR A 495 -0.44 13.05 15.69
CA TYR A 495 -0.67 12.18 14.54
C TYR A 495 -0.63 12.96 13.21
N LEU A 496 -1.31 14.10 13.14
CA LEU A 496 -1.33 14.94 11.94
C LEU A 496 0.07 15.48 11.59
N GLN A 497 0.82 15.96 12.59
CA GLN A 497 2.20 16.42 12.43
C GLN A 497 3.13 15.30 11.97
N LEU A 498 2.98 14.09 12.54
CA LEU A 498 3.73 12.89 12.14
C LEU A 498 3.48 12.59 10.67
N LYS A 499 2.22 12.51 10.26
CA LYS A 499 1.84 12.19 8.87
C LYS A 499 2.29 13.28 7.90
N GLN A 500 2.19 14.55 8.29
CA GLN A 500 2.69 15.67 7.50
C GLN A 500 4.19 15.54 7.20
N HIS A 501 5.04 15.28 8.21
CA HIS A 501 6.48 15.11 7.99
C HIS A 501 6.80 13.82 7.23
N PHE A 502 6.04 12.75 7.47
CA PHE A 502 6.20 11.47 6.77
C PHE A 502 5.92 11.60 5.27
N TYR A 503 4.82 12.27 4.88
CA TYR A 503 4.49 12.49 3.47
C TYR A 503 5.36 13.56 2.81
N MET A 504 5.85 14.53 3.59
CA MET A 504 6.87 15.47 3.10
C MET A 504 8.18 14.73 2.75
N ALA A 505 8.59 13.75 3.57
CA ALA A 505 9.73 12.89 3.26
C ALA A 505 9.51 12.05 1.98
N TYR A 506 8.31 11.52 1.77
CA TYR A 506 7.92 10.87 0.50
C TYR A 506 8.05 11.83 -0.69
N ALA A 507 7.54 13.07 -0.56
CA ALA A 507 7.57 14.07 -1.61
C ALA A 507 9.02 14.39 -2.02
N TYR A 508 9.90 14.69 -1.06
CA TYR A 508 11.31 14.96 -1.32
C TYR A 508 12.07 13.75 -1.88
N CYS A 509 11.71 12.54 -1.46
CA CYS A 509 12.33 11.31 -1.96
C CYS A 509 12.04 11.10 -3.44
N TYR A 510 10.76 11.15 -3.84
CA TYR A 510 10.38 10.97 -5.24
C TYR A 510 10.75 12.19 -6.10
N HIS A 511 10.75 13.40 -5.54
CA HIS A 511 11.30 14.57 -6.22
C HIS A 511 12.80 14.42 -6.51
N GLY A 512 13.57 13.86 -5.56
CA GLY A 512 14.97 13.51 -5.77
C GLY A 512 15.17 12.52 -6.92
N GLN A 513 14.28 11.52 -7.06
CA GLN A 513 14.29 10.60 -8.20
C GLN A 513 13.98 11.30 -9.52
N THR A 514 13.01 12.24 -9.54
CA THR A 514 12.72 13.09 -10.72
C THR A 514 13.93 13.93 -11.11
N LEU A 515 14.59 14.58 -10.15
CA LEU A 515 15.77 15.40 -10.38
C LEU A 515 16.94 14.57 -10.92
N LEU A 516 17.14 13.36 -10.37
CA LEU A 516 18.17 12.44 -10.86
C LEU A 516 17.90 12.02 -12.31
N ALA A 517 16.65 11.69 -12.64
CA ALA A 517 16.25 11.35 -14.01
C ALA A 517 16.40 12.52 -15.00
N GLY A 518 16.43 13.76 -14.50
CA GLY A 518 16.73 14.96 -15.29
C GLY A 518 18.19 15.41 -15.20
N ASP A 519 19.10 14.49 -14.84
CA ASP A 519 20.55 14.71 -14.70
C ASP A 519 20.96 15.75 -13.63
N LYS A 520 20.04 16.22 -12.79
CA LYS A 520 20.33 17.19 -11.71
C LYS A 520 20.77 16.51 -10.42
N CYS A 521 21.85 15.73 -10.49
CA CYS A 521 22.29 14.86 -9.39
C CYS A 521 22.59 15.61 -8.07
N GLY A 522 23.24 16.79 -8.13
CA GLY A 522 23.51 17.61 -6.94
C GLY A 522 22.24 18.09 -6.22
N GLU A 523 21.23 18.53 -6.98
CA GLU A 523 19.90 18.89 -6.44
C GLU A 523 19.17 17.66 -5.90
N ALA A 524 19.28 16.51 -6.57
CA ALA A 524 18.69 15.25 -6.12
C ALA A 524 19.25 14.81 -4.76
N ILE A 525 20.56 14.90 -4.54
CA ILE A 525 21.20 14.65 -3.24
C ILE A 525 20.61 15.58 -2.17
N ARG A 526 20.52 16.88 -2.46
CA ARG A 526 20.02 17.86 -1.49
C ARG A 526 18.54 17.64 -1.15
N SER A 527 17.73 17.23 -2.13
CA SER A 527 16.34 16.81 -1.94
C SER A 527 16.25 15.61 -0.98
N LEU A 528 17.06 14.58 -1.20
CA LEU A 528 17.08 13.36 -0.37
C LEU A 528 17.60 13.60 1.05
N GLN A 529 18.54 14.54 1.23
CA GLN A 529 18.95 15.00 2.56
C GLN A 529 17.79 15.67 3.32
N GLU A 530 16.95 16.47 2.63
CA GLU A 530 15.75 17.02 3.26
C GLU A 530 14.71 15.93 3.56
N ALA A 531 14.60 14.91 2.71
CA ALA A 531 13.75 13.74 2.96
C ALA A 531 14.17 13.00 4.24
N GLU A 532 15.47 12.76 4.45
CA GLU A 532 16.01 12.12 5.64
C GLU A 532 15.75 12.93 6.91
N LYS A 533 15.90 14.26 6.84
CA LYS A 533 15.56 15.18 7.94
C LYS A 533 14.07 15.14 8.28
N CYS A 534 13.19 15.17 7.28
CA CYS A 534 11.74 15.05 7.47
C CYS A 534 11.38 13.69 8.10
N TYR A 535 11.98 12.60 7.62
CA TYR A 535 11.79 11.25 8.14
C TYR A 535 12.23 11.13 9.61
N SER A 536 13.39 11.68 9.97
CA SER A 536 13.90 11.72 11.35
C SER A 536 12.97 12.50 12.27
N ARG A 537 12.39 13.61 11.78
CA ARG A 537 11.39 14.37 12.54
C ARG A 537 10.09 13.58 12.73
N ALA A 538 9.63 12.86 11.70
CA ALA A 538 8.47 11.97 11.80
C ALA A 538 8.72 10.84 12.82
N GLU A 539 9.94 10.30 12.90
CA GLU A 539 10.30 9.28 13.89
C GLU A 539 10.27 9.83 15.32
N ALA A 540 10.79 11.05 15.54
CA ALA A 540 10.67 11.72 16.83
C ALA A 540 9.19 11.92 17.22
N LEU A 541 8.35 12.36 16.28
CA LEU A 541 6.92 12.54 16.49
C LEU A 541 6.18 11.21 16.79
N CYS A 542 6.66 10.07 16.30
CA CYS A 542 6.15 8.75 16.70
C CYS A 542 6.31 8.50 18.21
N LYS A 543 7.47 8.89 18.77
CA LYS A 543 7.76 8.77 20.21
C LYS A 543 6.90 9.74 21.01
N GLU A 544 6.79 10.99 20.56
CA GLU A 544 5.94 12.02 21.18
C GLU A 544 4.45 11.62 21.17
N TYR A 545 3.92 11.11 20.05
CA TYR A 545 2.55 10.61 19.94
C TYR A 545 2.27 9.49 20.96
N ARG A 546 3.21 8.56 21.13
CA ARG A 546 3.07 7.44 22.08
C ARG A 546 3.00 7.90 23.54
N GLN A 547 3.74 8.95 23.88
CA GLN A 547 3.80 9.50 25.24
C GLN A 547 2.63 10.45 25.53
N THR A 548 2.00 10.99 24.48
CA THR A 548 0.90 11.95 24.61
C THR A 548 -0.39 11.22 24.99
N LYS A 549 -0.98 11.62 26.14
CA LYS A 549 -2.33 11.19 26.53
C LYS A 549 -3.37 11.89 25.67
N GLY A 550 -4.48 11.21 25.41
CA GLY A 550 -5.57 11.75 24.61
C GLY A 550 -6.44 10.63 24.03
N PRO A 551 -7.53 11.01 23.32
CA PRO A 551 -8.48 10.06 22.76
C PRO A 551 -7.84 9.05 21.80
N GLY A 552 -8.43 7.86 21.70
CA GLY A 552 -7.99 6.80 20.78
C GLY A 552 -6.85 5.91 21.31
N THR A 553 -6.67 4.77 20.65
CA THR A 553 -5.69 3.73 21.06
C THR A 553 -4.25 4.16 20.78
N THR A 554 -3.37 3.95 21.76
CA THR A 554 -1.93 4.21 21.60
C THR A 554 -1.29 3.12 20.73
N ALA A 555 -0.74 3.53 19.60
CA ALA A 555 -0.01 2.67 18.65
C ALA A 555 1.50 2.94 18.71
N LYS A 556 2.28 2.10 18.02
CA LYS A 556 3.72 2.29 17.82
C LYS A 556 4.05 2.40 16.32
N PRO A 557 3.88 3.60 15.72
CA PRO A 557 3.93 3.74 14.27
C PRO A 557 5.31 3.49 13.67
N SER A 558 6.37 3.84 14.40
CA SER A 558 7.76 3.65 13.97
C SER A 558 8.19 2.18 13.83
N GLU A 559 7.47 1.26 14.48
CA GLU A 559 7.72 -0.19 14.38
C GLU A 559 6.91 -0.83 13.23
N GLN A 560 6.05 -0.08 12.54
CA GLN A 560 5.19 -0.60 11.49
C GLN A 560 5.88 -0.58 10.11
N LEU A 561 5.52 -1.55 9.27
CA LEU A 561 6.15 -1.79 7.98
C LEU A 561 6.11 -0.59 7.03
N PHE A 562 5.02 0.20 7.05
CA PHE A 562 4.89 1.40 6.22
C PHE A 562 5.96 2.44 6.53
N PHE A 563 6.33 2.57 7.81
CA PHE A 563 7.34 3.53 8.27
C PHE A 563 8.74 3.07 7.87
N LEU A 564 9.07 1.81 8.13
CA LEU A 564 10.38 1.23 7.83
C LEU A 564 10.69 1.20 6.32
N LYS A 565 9.69 0.93 5.48
CA LYS A 565 9.86 0.90 4.01
C LYS A 565 10.32 2.25 3.45
N LEU A 566 9.77 3.37 3.93
CA LEU A 566 10.19 4.70 3.50
C LEU A 566 11.64 4.99 3.91
N GLY A 567 12.02 4.64 5.15
CA GLY A 567 13.39 4.85 5.62
C GLY A 567 14.43 4.14 4.74
N SER A 568 14.17 2.87 4.39
CA SER A 568 15.04 2.13 3.45
C SER A 568 15.05 2.73 2.05
N LEU A 569 13.91 3.19 1.53
CA LEU A 569 13.84 3.82 0.22
C LEU A 569 14.67 5.11 0.15
N ILE A 570 14.56 5.99 1.17
CA ILE A 570 15.33 7.23 1.24
C ILE A 570 16.82 6.93 1.28
N LYS A 571 17.25 6.04 2.19
CA LYS A 571 18.65 5.66 2.35
C LYS A 571 19.25 5.12 1.05
N ASN A 572 18.60 4.12 0.45
CA ASN A 572 19.10 3.49 -0.78
C ASN A 572 19.15 4.47 -1.96
N THR A 573 18.17 5.36 -2.07
CA THR A 573 18.13 6.38 -3.12
C THR A 573 19.22 7.45 -2.91
N LEU A 574 19.44 7.89 -1.67
CA LEU A 574 20.49 8.84 -1.33
C LEU A 574 21.88 8.28 -1.63
N GLU A 575 22.16 7.05 -1.21
CA GLU A 575 23.42 6.37 -1.51
C GLU A 575 23.64 6.21 -3.02
N LYS A 576 22.57 5.90 -3.78
CA LYS A 576 22.62 5.86 -5.25
C LYS A 576 23.03 7.22 -5.83
N CYS A 577 22.34 8.30 -5.45
CA CYS A 577 22.67 9.64 -5.95
C CYS A 577 24.10 10.07 -5.56
N GLN A 578 24.55 9.76 -4.34
CA GLN A 578 25.92 10.07 -3.90
C GLN A 578 26.97 9.33 -4.72
N ARG A 579 26.76 8.04 -5.01
CA ARG A 579 27.64 7.27 -5.90
C ARG A 579 27.66 7.87 -7.30
N GLU A 580 26.50 8.08 -7.92
CA GLU A 580 26.43 8.65 -9.27
C GLU A 580 27.05 10.04 -9.34
N ASN A 581 26.87 10.89 -8.33
CA ASN A 581 27.53 12.19 -8.30
C ASN A 581 29.04 12.09 -8.12
N GLY A 582 29.53 11.10 -7.38
CA GLY A 582 30.96 10.86 -7.16
C GLY A 582 31.70 10.22 -8.34
N PHE A 583 30.99 9.58 -9.27
CA PHE A 583 31.59 8.89 -10.41
C PHE A 583 31.24 9.49 -11.77
N ILE A 584 30.06 10.10 -11.92
CA ILE A 584 29.50 10.51 -13.21
C ILE A 584 29.34 12.04 -13.28
N TYR A 585 28.54 12.61 -12.37
CA TYR A 585 28.05 13.98 -12.55
C TYR A 585 28.97 15.06 -11.96
N PHE A 586 29.58 14.80 -10.80
CA PHE A 586 30.38 15.78 -10.05
C PHE A 586 29.67 17.12 -9.79
N HIS A 587 28.34 17.12 -9.72
CA HIS A 587 27.54 18.31 -9.48
C HIS A 587 27.73 18.80 -8.05
N LYS A 588 27.81 20.13 -7.88
CA LYS A 588 27.83 20.75 -6.56
C LYS A 588 26.47 20.55 -5.90
N VAL A 589 26.47 20.03 -4.67
CA VAL A 589 25.25 19.91 -3.86
C VAL A 589 24.84 21.31 -3.38
N PRO A 590 23.62 21.79 -3.70
CA PRO A 590 23.12 23.08 -3.22
C PRO A 590 23.05 23.12 -1.69
N ALA A 591 23.23 24.30 -1.09
CA ALA A 591 23.10 24.47 0.36
C ALA A 591 21.63 24.43 0.81
N GLU A 592 20.74 25.04 0.02
CA GLU A 592 19.32 25.13 0.32
C GLU A 592 18.54 23.96 -0.29
N ALA A 593 17.49 23.52 0.42
CA ALA A 593 16.59 22.50 -0.09
C ALA A 593 15.78 23.02 -1.28
N PRO A 594 15.44 22.17 -2.26
CA PRO A 594 14.53 22.59 -3.33
C PRO A 594 13.17 22.98 -2.73
N GLN A 595 12.64 24.11 -3.17
CA GLN A 595 11.27 24.50 -2.83
C GLN A 595 10.30 23.65 -3.66
N LEU A 596 9.46 22.89 -2.99
CA LEU A 596 8.47 22.05 -3.64
C LEU A 596 7.24 22.90 -4.01
N GLU A 597 7.08 23.20 -5.29
CA GLU A 597 5.85 23.78 -5.86
C GLU A 597 5.13 22.75 -6.74
N LEU A 598 4.96 21.54 -6.20
CA LEU A 598 4.39 20.42 -6.93
C LEU A 598 2.86 20.49 -6.88
N LYS A 599 2.21 20.36 -8.04
CA LYS A 599 0.76 20.18 -8.15
C LYS A 599 0.46 18.85 -8.83
N ALA A 600 -0.39 18.04 -8.20
CA ALA A 600 -0.80 16.77 -8.80
C ALA A 600 -1.74 17.05 -9.98
N SER A 601 -1.42 16.51 -11.15
CA SER A 601 -2.24 16.69 -12.36
C SER A 601 -3.51 15.84 -12.35
N TYR A 602 -3.53 14.74 -11.60
CA TYR A 602 -4.70 13.86 -11.40
C TYR A 602 -4.56 13.07 -10.09
N GLY A 603 -5.66 12.48 -9.61
CA GLY A 603 -5.65 11.58 -8.44
C GLY A 603 -5.89 12.24 -7.09
N LEU A 604 -6.32 13.51 -7.03
CA LEU A 604 -6.73 14.13 -5.77
C LEU A 604 -8.05 13.54 -5.25
N ALA A 605 -8.10 13.24 -3.95
CA ALA A 605 -9.23 12.65 -3.28
C ALA A 605 -10.28 13.71 -2.92
N GLU A 606 -11.36 13.75 -3.70
CA GLU A 606 -12.50 14.63 -3.44
C GLU A 606 -13.60 13.94 -2.61
N PRO A 607 -14.27 14.64 -1.69
CA PRO A 607 -15.41 14.11 -0.95
C PRO A 607 -16.53 13.62 -1.90
N ILE A 608 -17.11 12.45 -1.62
CA ILE A 608 -18.29 11.98 -2.36
C ILE A 608 -19.51 12.70 -1.82
N PRO A 609 -20.33 13.38 -2.64
CA PRO A 609 -21.54 14.05 -2.17
C PRO A 609 -22.43 13.10 -1.35
N PHE A 610 -22.84 13.57 -0.17
CA PHE A 610 -23.79 12.86 0.68
C PHE A 610 -25.16 13.50 0.55
N GLU A 611 -26.19 12.68 0.41
CA GLU A 611 -27.59 13.07 0.39
C GLU A 611 -28.35 12.22 1.40
N LEU A 612 -29.32 12.83 2.07
CA LEU A 612 -30.24 12.12 2.95
C LEU A 612 -31.18 11.24 2.12
N PRO A 613 -31.64 10.09 2.68
CA PRO A 613 -32.64 9.27 2.01
C PRO A 613 -33.95 10.07 1.81
N PRO A 614 -34.81 9.66 0.86
CA PRO A 614 -36.15 10.23 0.77
C PRO A 614 -36.91 10.01 2.08
N LEU A 615 -37.86 10.92 2.33
CA LEU A 615 -38.77 10.82 3.47
C LEU A 615 -39.54 9.48 3.41
N SER A 616 -39.70 8.82 4.56
CA SER A 616 -40.46 7.57 4.63
C SER A 616 -41.91 7.79 4.20
N GLU A 617 -42.47 6.85 3.44
CA GLU A 617 -43.89 6.86 3.03
C GLU A 617 -44.87 6.91 4.22
N GLN A 618 -44.40 6.51 5.42
CA GLN A 618 -45.18 6.61 6.65
C GLN A 618 -45.36 8.05 7.13
N CYS A 619 -44.48 8.97 6.72
CA CYS A 619 -44.45 10.35 7.19
C CYS A 619 -45.34 11.26 6.32
N THR A 620 -46.66 11.08 6.39
CA THR A 620 -47.60 11.94 5.68
C THR A 620 -48.11 13.10 6.54
N ALA A 621 -48.58 14.16 5.89
CA ALA A 621 -49.18 15.31 6.57
C ALA A 621 -50.38 14.89 7.46
N GLU A 622 -51.20 13.93 7.01
CA GLU A 622 -52.35 13.45 7.78
C GLU A 622 -51.91 12.76 9.07
N VAL A 623 -50.87 11.90 9.01
CA VAL A 623 -50.37 11.21 10.20
C VAL A 623 -49.74 12.22 11.18
N TYR A 624 -48.97 13.18 10.67
CA TYR A 624 -48.33 14.21 11.50
C TYR A 624 -49.32 15.22 12.10
N ALA A 625 -50.49 15.41 11.49
CA ALA A 625 -51.59 16.15 12.10
C ALA A 625 -52.10 15.49 13.39
N THR A 626 -52.02 14.16 13.51
CA THR A 626 -52.46 13.41 14.70
C THR A 626 -51.51 13.50 15.90
N PHE A 627 -50.32 14.08 15.73
CA PHE A 627 -49.44 14.42 16.85
C PHE A 627 -49.93 15.70 17.54
N ASP A 628 -50.48 15.55 18.74
CA ASP A 628 -51.07 16.63 19.52
C ASP A 628 -50.16 17.04 20.67
N LEU A 629 -49.37 18.09 20.45
CA LEU A 629 -48.42 18.61 21.45
C LEU A 629 -49.10 19.13 22.72
N THR A 630 -50.41 19.42 22.69
CA THR A 630 -51.16 19.86 23.88
C THR A 630 -51.44 18.71 24.85
N LYS A 631 -51.32 17.46 24.38
CA LYS A 631 -51.50 16.23 25.17
C LYS A 631 -50.20 15.65 25.71
N GLY A 632 -49.09 16.38 25.59
CA GLY A 632 -47.81 16.05 26.22
C GLY A 632 -47.94 15.89 27.73
N ALA A 633 -47.13 14.99 28.31
CA ALA A 633 -47.14 14.72 29.74
C ALA A 633 -47.04 16.02 30.56
N LYS A 634 -48.10 16.35 31.31
CA LYS A 634 -48.05 17.34 32.38
C LYS A 634 -47.08 16.83 33.43
N ASN A 635 -45.85 17.37 33.44
CA ASN A 635 -44.85 17.21 34.50
C ASN A 635 -44.74 15.79 35.09
N ASP A 636 -43.90 14.95 34.49
CA ASP A 636 -43.19 13.99 35.32
C ASP A 636 -42.28 14.78 36.27
N LYS A 637 -42.74 14.96 37.51
CA LYS A 637 -41.93 15.33 38.67
C LYS A 637 -40.96 14.21 39.08
N ALA A 638 -40.69 13.24 38.21
CA ALA A 638 -39.53 12.39 38.33
C ALA A 638 -38.35 13.19 37.79
N LYS A 639 -37.39 13.55 38.67
CA LYS A 639 -36.05 13.95 38.21
C LYS A 639 -35.65 12.95 37.13
N PRO A 640 -35.27 13.37 35.91
CA PRO A 640 -34.69 12.43 34.96
C PRO A 640 -33.56 11.74 35.71
N LYS A 641 -33.65 10.41 35.88
CA LYS A 641 -32.46 9.66 36.28
C LYS A 641 -31.45 10.02 35.22
N ASP A 642 -30.38 10.72 35.60
CA ASP A 642 -29.23 10.92 34.72
C ASP A 642 -28.65 9.53 34.46
N GLU A 643 -29.21 8.84 33.47
CA GLU A 643 -28.61 7.63 32.94
C GLU A 643 -27.28 8.06 32.34
N GLU A 644 -26.22 7.61 32.99
CA GLU A 644 -24.85 7.85 32.60
C GLU A 644 -24.65 7.33 31.17
N VAL A 645 -24.27 8.21 30.24
CA VAL A 645 -24.02 7.83 28.84
C VAL A 645 -22.76 6.98 28.83
N LYS A 646 -22.94 5.66 28.74
CA LYS A 646 -21.82 4.72 28.72
C LYS A 646 -21.04 4.87 27.41
N PRO A 647 -19.70 4.87 27.47
CA PRO A 647 -18.87 4.87 26.26
C PRO A 647 -19.22 3.68 25.35
N VAL A 648 -19.15 3.90 24.04
CA VAL A 648 -19.34 2.81 23.07
C VAL A 648 -18.21 1.80 23.28
N LYS A 649 -18.58 0.54 23.52
CA LYS A 649 -17.61 -0.56 23.59
C LYS A 649 -17.18 -0.93 22.18
N GLU A 650 -16.16 -0.25 21.68
CA GLU A 650 -15.63 -0.52 20.35
C GLU A 650 -15.00 -1.91 20.29
N PRO A 651 -15.15 -2.66 19.18
CA PRO A 651 -14.36 -3.85 18.95
C PRO A 651 -12.87 -3.47 18.97
N ASP A 652 -12.06 -4.28 19.65
CA ASP A 652 -10.63 -4.03 19.82
C ASP A 652 -10.00 -3.77 18.44
N LEU A 653 -9.64 -2.51 18.15
CA LEU A 653 -8.81 -2.12 17.01
C LEU A 653 -7.35 -2.55 17.21
N LYS A 654 -7.11 -3.60 18.02
CA LYS A 654 -5.77 -4.17 18.14
C LYS A 654 -5.34 -4.51 16.71
N PRO A 655 -4.23 -3.95 16.19
CA PRO A 655 -3.58 -4.59 15.07
C PRO A 655 -3.45 -6.05 15.48
N GLN A 656 -3.92 -7.00 14.66
CA GLN A 656 -3.86 -8.42 14.98
C GLN A 656 -2.51 -8.71 15.64
N ARG A 657 -2.52 -8.87 16.96
CA ARG A 657 -1.47 -9.59 17.66
C ARG A 657 -1.87 -11.04 17.50
N ASP A 658 -1.74 -11.55 16.29
CA ASP A 658 -1.48 -12.96 16.16
C ASP A 658 -0.02 -13.12 16.54
N THR A 659 0.13 -13.32 17.84
CA THR A 659 1.20 -13.99 18.56
C THR A 659 2.33 -14.50 17.66
N GLY A 660 3.57 -14.18 18.04
CA GLY A 660 4.68 -15.08 17.73
C GLY A 660 4.23 -16.53 17.93
N CYS A 661 4.50 -17.38 16.94
CA CYS A 661 4.11 -18.79 16.97
C CYS A 661 4.48 -19.38 18.33
N VAL A 662 3.46 -19.74 19.10
CA VAL A 662 3.62 -20.76 20.13
C VAL A 662 3.85 -22.06 19.37
N ILE A 663 4.93 -22.74 19.75
CA ILE A 663 5.28 -24.08 19.29
C ILE A 663 4.15 -25.03 19.71
N SER A 664 3.55 -25.71 18.74
CA SER A 664 2.94 -27.02 18.90
C SER A 664 3.24 -27.84 17.66
#